data_AF-A0A7Y9GJP7-F1
#
_entry.id   AF-A0A7Y9GJP7-F1
#
_cell.length_a   1.000
_cell.length_b   1.000
_cell.length_c   1.000
_cell.angle_alpha   90.00
_cell.angle_beta   90.00
_cell.angle_gamma   90.00
#
_symmetry.space_group_name_H-M   'P 1'
#
loop_
_entity.id
_entity.type
_entity.pdbx_description
1 polymer ?
#
loop_
_entity_poly.entity_id
_entity_poly.type
_entity_poly.pdbx_seq_one_letter_code
_entity_poly.pdbx_strand_id
1 'polypeptide(L)'
;MGSRRLVSTTVGAVLVLVVVGALIDPVGYFALLGMPGRVVPAARWQIVPLVVYVPLLLGGTAWVVAAFGHLGRRARFATVWAGFVLTAVVAKAAMSTAATAPGPNVADLLWATSFTVPKAALYALVPAAVTLLARPGDRGDGEPARRSHWPVAAVSVSVLAVTGPWVASHWARDLPDGLPSASPQGGAAGLLAGLVVVSLALARTQRTFARRSRTAAGAFLGGWLAALWAGIVLGAVQVAGLLILDGPGAPLQTPAALWIRFGEGASLGVAFGWLPALLTLPATRRAFGRAAPRASTATALSIAVVVVATAGAVALAGPEPAPSARKPVAAQGTELSPLRAVRGERPRIVDGEDRQVLLRGVNVNQLVDFYVPRPGVPATLPLGEDDFAQMAALGLNVVRLGVSWSRIEPRPGRYDEGYLRQIDQAVAWAKRHGLYTVIDMHQDGWSNEPTPAGSSCPFGTSRMDGYDGAPAWATKADGAPRCQFTGRDISPAGNRAFTNFYYDRDGVQGRLVKVWGMLAGRFGGDPAVAGFDPLNEPGFGEQAPLTSTLLLGRFHDRVLRAIRAAESRPHLLFVEPSIFWSGTGFDAIPRGSFRSDPDVVFAPHLYAESITMDASLGLPVMTSVEHGFALARRAAGDMPVWSGEWGFWGDAGSVAGRLRRYARQEDDGRIGGAFWVWKQACGDPQNGIEPTGNGLNNLDCATGRFLPPDAVAVQEISRAYPRAAPGVLTSLRSLPGGRPGAKPTGPQKFTLTGRTAGGGCELDVWVPGEDRPAPAVTGIEKIEATKAEGGWRVTGCARGSYRLTIG
;
A
#
# COMPACT_ATOMS: atom_id res chain seq x y z
N MET A 1 25.42 -11.02 39.96
CA MET A 1 25.95 -9.73 39.45
C MET A 1 25.34 -8.56 40.21
N GLY A 2 26.14 -7.55 40.56
CA GLY A 2 25.64 -6.27 41.07
C GLY A 2 25.04 -5.40 39.94
N SER A 3 24.26 -4.37 40.30
CA SER A 3 23.48 -3.55 39.35
C SER A 3 24.31 -2.91 38.23
N ARG A 4 25.51 -2.37 38.51
CA ARG A 4 26.40 -1.79 37.48
C ARG A 4 26.94 -2.81 36.48
N ARG A 5 27.25 -4.03 36.95
CA ARG A 5 27.66 -5.13 36.06
C ARG A 5 26.48 -5.61 35.21
N LEU A 6 25.27 -5.61 35.78
CA LEU A 6 24.06 -5.99 35.02
C LEU A 6 23.80 -5.04 33.85
N VAL A 7 23.89 -3.72 34.05
CA VAL A 7 23.70 -2.74 32.97
C VAL A 7 24.72 -2.94 31.85
N SER A 8 26.01 -3.01 32.17
CA SER A 8 27.08 -3.18 31.17
C SER A 8 26.99 -4.51 30.42
N THR A 9 26.70 -5.63 31.09
CA THR A 9 26.52 -6.93 30.43
C THR A 9 25.31 -6.94 29.51
N THR A 10 24.17 -6.37 29.92
CA THR A 10 22.98 -6.31 29.07
C THR A 10 23.21 -5.42 27.85
N VAL A 11 23.85 -4.26 28.00
CA VAL A 11 24.19 -3.36 26.88
C VAL A 11 25.18 -4.02 25.92
N GLY A 12 26.21 -4.70 26.43
CA GLY A 12 27.15 -5.46 25.62
C GLY A 12 26.48 -6.55 24.78
N ALA A 13 25.53 -7.29 25.38
CA ALA A 13 24.75 -8.29 24.66
C ALA A 13 23.89 -7.68 23.55
N VAL A 14 23.28 -6.51 23.77
CA VAL A 14 22.53 -5.79 22.73
C VAL A 14 23.46 -5.30 21.61
N LEU A 15 24.64 -4.80 21.92
CA LEU A 15 25.60 -4.37 20.90
C LEU A 15 26.02 -5.55 19.99
N VAL A 16 26.37 -6.69 20.59
CA VAL A 16 26.69 -7.91 19.84
C VAL A 16 25.51 -8.32 18.97
N LEU A 17 24.29 -8.30 19.51
CA LEU A 17 23.07 -8.65 18.78
C LEU A 17 22.82 -7.73 17.57
N VAL A 18 23.06 -6.43 17.70
CA VAL A 18 22.94 -5.45 16.60
C VAL A 18 24.01 -5.69 15.54
N VAL A 19 25.27 -5.87 15.94
CA VAL A 19 26.40 -6.08 15.00
C VAL A 19 26.24 -7.40 14.25
N VAL A 20 26.00 -8.51 14.96
CA VAL A 20 25.81 -9.83 14.36
C VAL A 20 24.57 -9.84 13.47
N GLY A 21 23.47 -9.24 13.92
CA GLY A 21 22.26 -9.10 13.11
C GLY A 21 22.52 -8.38 11.79
N ALA A 22 23.20 -7.22 11.83
CA ALA A 22 23.53 -6.45 10.64
C ALA A 22 24.45 -7.23 9.68
N LEU A 23 25.36 -8.05 10.19
CA LEU A 23 26.25 -8.89 9.37
C LEU A 23 25.51 -10.05 8.69
N ILE A 24 24.58 -10.70 9.37
CA ILE A 24 23.82 -11.85 8.85
C ILE A 24 22.72 -11.39 7.89
N ASP A 25 22.08 -10.25 8.18
CA ASP A 25 21.01 -9.67 7.39
C ASP A 25 21.32 -8.20 7.10
N PRO A 26 22.15 -7.93 6.07
CA PRO A 26 22.61 -6.59 5.75
C PRO A 26 21.51 -5.68 5.22
N VAL A 27 20.39 -6.21 4.75
CA VAL A 27 19.23 -5.42 4.30
C VAL A 27 18.36 -5.02 5.49
N GLY A 28 18.42 -5.79 6.57
CA GLY A 28 17.69 -5.49 7.81
C GLY A 28 16.23 -5.96 7.78
N TYR A 29 15.91 -6.99 7.01
CA TYR A 29 14.59 -7.65 7.04
C TYR A 29 14.24 -8.16 8.44
N PHE A 30 15.10 -8.98 9.03
CA PHE A 30 14.98 -9.58 10.36
C PHE A 30 15.89 -8.91 11.40
N ALA A 31 16.98 -8.25 11.01
CA ALA A 31 17.92 -7.58 11.91
C ALA A 31 17.45 -6.18 12.34
N LEU A 32 17.53 -5.86 13.65
CA LEU A 32 17.09 -4.55 14.18
C LEU A 32 17.68 -3.34 13.43
N LEU A 33 18.85 -3.53 12.85
CA LEU A 33 19.51 -2.59 11.98
C LEU A 33 20.18 -3.39 10.84
N GLY A 34 19.90 -3.01 9.59
CA GLY A 34 20.66 -3.49 8.43
C GLY A 34 21.98 -2.74 8.27
N MET A 35 22.86 -3.27 7.42
CA MET A 35 24.10 -2.61 7.04
C MET A 35 23.85 -1.52 6.00
N PRO A 36 24.51 -0.36 6.10
CA PRO A 36 24.44 0.70 5.09
C PRO A 36 25.11 0.30 3.75
N GLY A 37 25.46 -0.97 3.53
CA GLY A 37 26.10 -1.51 2.32
C GLY A 37 27.59 -1.18 2.24
N ARG A 38 27.93 0.11 2.15
CA ARG A 38 29.31 0.59 2.19
C ARG A 38 29.79 0.77 3.63
N VAL A 39 31.08 0.50 3.87
CA VAL A 39 31.74 0.79 5.16
C VAL A 39 31.69 2.28 5.49
N VAL A 40 31.78 3.14 4.46
CA VAL A 40 31.60 4.60 4.59
C VAL A 40 30.23 4.99 4.02
N PRO A 41 29.30 5.48 4.86
CA PRO A 41 28.00 5.96 4.40
C PRO A 41 28.12 7.10 3.38
N ALA A 42 27.31 7.04 2.32
CA ALA A 42 27.29 8.05 1.25
C ALA A 42 26.05 8.96 1.31
N ALA A 43 25.06 8.63 2.15
CA ALA A 43 23.83 9.37 2.28
C ALA A 43 23.38 9.54 3.74
N ARG A 44 22.61 10.59 4.00
CA ARG A 44 22.04 10.88 5.32
C ARG A 44 21.31 9.69 5.93
N TRP A 45 20.47 9.02 5.14
CA TRP A 45 19.67 7.88 5.60
C TRP A 45 20.51 6.67 6.01
N GLN A 46 21.77 6.56 5.56
CA GLN A 46 22.74 5.53 5.95
C GLN A 46 23.51 5.89 7.22
N ILE A 47 23.76 7.19 7.45
CA ILE A 47 24.48 7.69 8.64
C ILE A 47 23.58 7.64 9.88
N VAL A 48 22.34 8.11 9.73
CA VAL A 48 21.40 8.31 10.83
C VAL A 48 21.17 7.06 11.69
N PRO A 49 21.04 5.83 11.14
CA PRO A 49 20.96 4.63 11.96
C PRO A 49 22.18 4.42 12.89
N LEU A 50 23.39 4.74 12.44
CA LEU A 50 24.60 4.57 13.24
C LEU A 50 24.72 5.62 14.36
N VAL A 51 24.36 6.87 14.07
CA VAL A 51 24.57 8.00 15.01
C VAL A 51 23.34 8.34 15.86
N VAL A 52 22.16 7.85 15.48
CA VAL A 52 20.89 8.07 16.21
C VAL A 52 20.33 6.77 16.77
N TYR A 53 20.06 5.77 15.92
CA TYR A 53 19.37 4.55 16.36
C TYR A 53 20.20 3.74 17.36
N VAL A 54 21.45 3.41 17.02
CA VAL A 54 22.31 2.58 17.89
C VAL A 54 22.56 3.23 19.26
N PRO A 55 22.96 4.51 19.38
CA PRO A 55 23.17 5.14 20.68
C PRO A 55 21.89 5.21 21.52
N LEU A 56 20.74 5.53 20.92
CA LEU A 56 19.46 5.56 21.63
C LEU A 56 19.02 4.17 22.10
N LEU A 57 19.22 3.14 21.28
CA LEU A 57 18.91 1.75 21.65
C LEU A 57 19.74 1.29 22.85
N LEU A 58 21.05 1.51 22.80
CA LEU A 58 21.97 1.12 23.88
C LEU A 58 21.73 1.94 25.16
N GLY A 59 21.63 3.26 25.03
CA GLY A 59 21.40 4.17 26.16
C GLY A 59 20.03 3.96 26.82
N GLY A 60 18.97 3.79 26.03
CA GLY A 60 17.64 3.50 26.55
C GLY A 60 17.55 2.13 27.21
N THR A 61 18.21 1.11 26.66
CA THR A 61 18.32 -0.21 27.33
C THR A 61 19.05 -0.09 28.66
N ALA A 62 20.15 0.66 28.71
CA ALA A 62 20.86 0.93 29.95
C ALA A 62 19.96 1.60 31.00
N TRP A 63 19.16 2.58 30.56
CA TRP A 63 18.21 3.30 31.42
C TRP A 63 17.11 2.39 31.98
N VAL A 64 16.54 1.52 31.13
CA VAL A 64 15.53 0.52 31.53
C VAL A 64 16.10 -0.45 32.57
N VAL A 65 17.31 -0.99 32.33
CA VAL A 65 17.95 -1.93 33.25
C VAL A 65 18.33 -1.24 34.58
N ALA A 66 18.77 0.02 34.53
CA ALA A 66 19.01 0.80 35.75
C ALA A 66 17.71 1.05 36.54
N ALA A 67 16.60 1.32 35.85
CA ALA A 67 15.32 1.61 36.47
C ALA A 67 14.64 0.37 37.08
N PHE A 68 14.78 -0.81 36.47
CA PHE A 68 14.05 -2.02 36.86
C PHE A 68 14.93 -3.21 37.26
N GLY A 69 16.25 -3.09 37.20
CA GLY A 69 17.19 -4.18 37.52
C GLY A 69 17.14 -4.67 38.97
N HIS A 70 16.57 -3.85 39.87
CA HIS A 70 16.35 -4.18 41.27
C HIS A 70 15.10 -5.06 41.52
N LEU A 71 14.22 -5.20 40.53
CA LEU A 71 12.98 -5.97 40.68
C LEU A 71 13.28 -7.48 40.82
N GLY A 72 12.32 -8.20 41.41
CA GLY A 72 12.34 -9.66 41.46
C GLY A 72 12.37 -10.29 40.07
N ARG A 73 12.92 -11.51 39.96
CA ARG A 73 13.27 -12.20 38.70
C ARG A 73 12.21 -12.08 37.59
N ARG A 74 10.95 -12.43 37.88
CA ARG A 74 9.84 -12.38 36.90
C ARG A 74 9.50 -10.96 36.46
N ALA A 75 9.44 -10.02 37.41
CA ALA A 75 9.10 -8.63 37.14
C ALA A 75 10.23 -7.93 36.36
N ARG A 76 11.49 -8.20 36.70
CA ARG A 76 12.66 -7.69 35.99
C ARG A 76 12.68 -8.16 34.53
N PHE A 77 12.47 -9.46 34.29
CA PHE A 77 12.40 -9.99 32.93
C PHE A 77 11.33 -9.27 32.10
N ALA A 78 10.09 -9.20 32.59
CA ALA A 78 8.99 -8.60 31.87
C ALA A 78 9.18 -7.10 31.60
N THR A 79 9.74 -6.36 32.57
CA THR A 79 9.96 -4.91 32.44
C THR A 79 11.15 -4.56 31.56
N VAL A 80 12.23 -5.35 31.59
CA VAL A 80 13.36 -5.18 30.67
C VAL A 80 12.96 -5.56 29.25
N TRP A 81 12.19 -6.64 29.08
CA TRP A 81 11.64 -7.03 27.78
C TRP A 81 10.78 -5.89 27.19
N ALA A 82 9.77 -5.42 27.93
CA ALA A 82 8.88 -4.37 27.44
C ALA A 82 9.60 -3.02 27.27
N GLY A 83 10.54 -2.70 28.16
CA GLY A 83 11.34 -1.47 28.08
C GLY A 83 12.31 -1.46 26.90
N PHE A 84 12.87 -2.61 26.52
CA PHE A 84 13.67 -2.74 25.30
C PHE A 84 12.81 -2.50 24.06
N VAL A 85 11.61 -3.11 23.98
CA VAL A 85 10.67 -2.88 22.87
C VAL A 85 10.36 -1.39 22.74
N LEU A 86 10.00 -0.73 23.84
CA LEU A 86 9.75 0.71 23.87
C LEU A 86 10.96 1.50 23.35
N THR A 87 12.16 1.17 23.84
CA THR A 87 13.40 1.84 23.44
C THR A 87 13.66 1.68 21.94
N ALA A 88 13.49 0.47 21.39
CA ALA A 88 13.72 0.21 19.97
C ALA A 88 12.76 0.99 19.08
N VAL A 89 11.47 1.07 19.44
CA VAL A 89 10.50 1.86 18.68
C VAL A 89 10.82 3.35 18.74
N VAL A 90 11.13 3.90 19.93
CA VAL A 90 11.51 5.31 20.09
C VAL A 90 12.78 5.64 19.32
N ALA A 91 13.80 4.79 19.40
CA ALA A 91 15.04 4.95 18.66
C ALA A 91 14.78 4.93 17.15
N LYS A 92 13.92 4.02 16.66
CA LYS A 92 13.54 3.93 15.25
C LYS A 92 12.81 5.19 14.82
N ALA A 93 11.91 5.74 15.64
CA ALA A 93 11.19 6.98 15.34
C ALA A 93 12.12 8.18 15.21
N ALA A 94 13.07 8.33 16.14
CA ALA A 94 14.09 9.37 16.07
C ALA A 94 14.96 9.23 14.81
N MET A 95 15.37 7.99 14.49
CA MET A 95 16.13 7.67 13.28
C MET A 95 15.34 8.00 12.02
N SER A 96 14.09 7.56 11.88
CA SER A 96 13.29 7.82 10.68
C SER A 96 13.03 9.32 10.50
N THR A 97 12.80 10.06 11.59
CA THR A 97 12.67 11.52 11.55
C THR A 97 13.94 12.19 11.06
N ALA A 98 15.08 11.78 11.62
CA ALA A 98 16.37 12.31 11.21
C ALA A 98 16.76 11.87 9.80
N ALA A 99 16.30 10.72 9.28
CA ALA A 99 16.61 10.27 7.91
C ALA A 99 15.77 11.02 6.85
N THR A 100 14.53 11.40 7.17
CA THR A 100 13.54 11.90 6.20
C THR A 100 13.33 13.42 6.20
N ALA A 101 14.09 14.18 7.00
CA ALA A 101 14.00 15.64 7.07
C ALA A 101 14.46 16.32 5.76
N PRO A 102 13.98 17.54 5.44
CA PRO A 102 13.33 18.51 6.33
C PRO A 102 11.80 18.37 6.54
N GLY A 103 11.11 17.37 5.98
CA GLY A 103 9.64 17.28 6.06
C GLY A 103 9.09 16.83 7.43
N PRO A 104 8.35 17.66 8.19
CA PRO A 104 7.75 17.26 9.46
C PRO A 104 6.59 16.27 9.20
N ASN A 105 6.81 14.98 9.45
CA ASN A 105 5.79 13.93 9.30
C ASN A 105 5.76 13.02 10.54
N VAL A 106 5.73 13.64 11.72
CA VAL A 106 5.87 12.93 13.01
C VAL A 106 4.81 11.83 13.16
N ALA A 107 3.58 12.06 12.70
CA ALA A 107 2.51 11.05 12.75
C ALA A 107 2.80 9.83 11.85
N ASP A 108 3.24 10.03 10.60
CA ASP A 108 3.56 8.92 9.69
C ASP A 108 4.81 8.17 10.12
N LEU A 109 5.80 8.91 10.62
CA LEU A 109 7.04 8.33 11.13
C LEU A 109 6.78 7.48 12.36
N LEU A 110 5.99 7.95 13.33
CA LEU A 110 5.61 7.17 14.50
C LEU A 110 4.94 5.85 14.06
N TRP A 111 3.95 5.91 13.16
CA TRP A 111 3.29 4.72 12.60
C TRP A 111 4.23 3.74 11.93
N ALA A 112 5.07 4.21 11.01
CA ALA A 112 5.97 3.32 10.29
C ALA A 112 6.94 2.60 11.26
N THR A 113 7.28 3.22 12.38
CA THR A 113 8.26 2.68 13.32
C THR A 113 7.72 1.58 14.23
N SER A 114 6.41 1.54 14.48
CA SER A 114 5.81 0.48 15.31
C SER A 114 5.71 -0.87 14.63
N PHE A 115 5.88 -0.96 13.31
CA PHE A 115 6.06 -2.25 12.62
C PHE A 115 7.37 -2.93 13.06
N THR A 116 8.26 -2.22 13.76
CA THR A 116 9.44 -2.81 14.41
C THR A 116 9.07 -3.57 15.70
N VAL A 117 7.85 -3.42 16.25
CA VAL A 117 7.49 -3.99 17.56
C VAL A 117 7.65 -5.50 17.65
N PRO A 118 7.14 -6.33 16.72
CA PRO A 118 7.26 -7.78 16.88
C PRO A 118 8.71 -8.25 16.76
N LYS A 119 9.48 -7.62 15.87
CA LYS A 119 10.92 -7.83 15.73
C LYS A 119 11.67 -7.42 17.00
N ALA A 120 11.40 -6.22 17.54
CA ALA A 120 11.96 -5.77 18.79
C ALA A 120 11.57 -6.69 19.96
N ALA A 121 10.35 -7.23 19.98
CA ALA A 121 9.86 -8.16 20.99
C ALA A 121 10.61 -9.50 20.97
N LEU A 122 10.93 -10.03 19.79
CA LEU A 122 11.78 -11.22 19.66
C LEU A 122 13.20 -10.93 20.15
N TYR A 123 13.80 -9.82 19.72
CA TYR A 123 15.15 -9.43 20.12
C TYR A 123 15.24 -9.09 21.61
N ALA A 124 14.16 -8.56 22.21
CA ALA A 124 14.07 -8.23 23.62
C ALA A 124 14.23 -9.44 24.55
N LEU A 125 14.04 -10.67 24.05
CA LEU A 125 14.28 -11.89 24.81
C LEU A 125 15.73 -12.00 25.29
N VAL A 126 16.69 -11.54 24.49
CA VAL A 126 18.12 -11.57 24.83
C VAL A 126 18.45 -10.66 26.03
N PRO A 127 18.22 -9.33 26.00
CA PRO A 127 18.51 -8.48 27.14
C PRO A 127 17.67 -8.85 28.37
N ALA A 128 16.43 -9.32 28.19
CA ALA A 128 15.62 -9.82 29.30
C ALA A 128 16.20 -11.10 29.94
N ALA A 129 16.65 -12.06 29.14
CA ALA A 129 17.27 -13.31 29.60
C ALA A 129 18.60 -13.06 30.33
N VAL A 130 19.43 -12.13 29.83
CA VAL A 130 20.67 -11.71 30.53
C VAL A 130 20.37 -11.26 31.96
N THR A 131 19.22 -10.64 32.20
CA THR A 131 18.85 -10.23 33.56
C THR A 131 18.55 -11.38 34.51
N LEU A 132 18.33 -12.60 34.02
CA LEU A 132 18.13 -13.77 34.87
C LEU A 132 19.43 -14.19 35.59
N LEU A 133 20.60 -13.75 35.12
CA LEU A 133 21.92 -14.00 35.73
C LEU A 133 22.17 -13.15 36.99
N ALA A 134 21.34 -12.12 37.25
CA ALA A 134 21.45 -11.31 38.45
C ALA A 134 20.71 -11.95 39.63
N ARG A 135 21.33 -11.93 40.82
CA ARG A 135 20.70 -12.40 42.06
C ARG A 135 19.44 -11.55 42.35
N PRO A 136 18.38 -12.12 42.94
CA PRO A 136 17.25 -11.34 43.44
C PRO A 136 17.77 -10.26 44.40
N GLY A 137 17.29 -9.02 44.27
CA GLY A 137 17.49 -8.03 45.32
C GLY A 137 16.71 -8.43 46.58
N ASP A 138 17.26 -8.15 47.76
CA ASP A 138 16.58 -8.40 49.02
C ASP A 138 15.25 -7.63 49.09
N ARG A 139 14.22 -8.29 49.61
CA ARG A 139 12.84 -7.79 49.67
C ARG A 139 12.76 -6.54 50.54
N GLY A 140 12.12 -5.50 50.00
CA GLY A 140 11.45 -4.48 50.81
C GLY A 140 9.94 -4.63 50.63
N ASP A 141 9.35 -5.55 51.39
CA ASP A 141 7.90 -5.70 51.51
C ASP A 141 7.32 -4.40 52.09
N GLY A 142 6.44 -3.77 51.32
CA GLY A 142 5.66 -2.62 51.75
C GLY A 142 4.67 -2.29 50.65
N GLU A 143 3.41 -2.65 50.87
CA GLU A 143 2.29 -2.22 50.02
C GLU A 143 2.25 -0.69 49.96
N PRO A 144 2.36 -0.06 48.76
CA PRO A 144 2.07 1.36 48.64
C PRO A 144 0.56 1.58 48.60
N ALA A 145 0.13 2.62 49.32
CA ALA A 145 -1.24 3.04 49.54
C ALA A 145 -2.08 3.12 48.25
N ARG A 146 -3.32 2.62 48.33
CA ARG A 146 -4.43 2.91 47.40
C ARG A 146 -4.62 4.44 47.30
N ARG A 147 -4.08 5.08 46.27
CA ARG A 147 -4.65 6.33 45.74
C ARG A 147 -5.01 6.11 44.28
N SER A 148 -6.21 6.58 43.94
CA SER A 148 -6.87 6.36 42.65
C SER A 148 -5.97 6.81 41.50
N HIS A 149 -5.53 5.89 40.65
CA HIS A 149 -4.81 6.17 39.39
C HIS A 149 -5.77 6.47 38.23
N TRP A 150 -7.08 6.43 38.49
CA TRP A 150 -8.11 6.83 37.53
C TRP A 150 -7.98 8.28 37.04
N PRO A 151 -7.57 9.28 37.85
CA PRO A 151 -7.41 10.66 37.36
C PRO A 151 -6.29 10.80 36.34
N VAL A 152 -5.18 10.05 36.49
CA VAL A 152 -4.09 10.05 35.50
C VAL A 152 -4.56 9.39 34.20
N ALA A 153 -5.25 8.25 34.29
CA ALA A 153 -5.84 7.60 33.14
C ALA A 153 -6.90 8.47 32.46
N ALA A 154 -7.80 9.10 33.23
CA ALA A 154 -8.84 9.99 32.72
C ALA A 154 -8.26 11.20 31.98
N VAL A 155 -7.29 11.90 32.57
CA VAL A 155 -6.63 13.04 31.89
C VAL A 155 -5.88 12.58 30.64
N SER A 156 -5.18 11.44 30.69
CA SER A 156 -4.46 10.90 29.53
C SER A 156 -5.41 10.53 28.40
N VAL A 157 -6.56 9.95 28.72
CA VAL A 157 -7.60 9.57 27.75
C VAL A 157 -8.35 10.78 27.25
N SER A 158 -8.60 11.81 28.07
CA SER A 158 -9.21 13.07 27.60
C SER A 158 -8.33 13.77 26.59
N VAL A 159 -7.00 13.80 26.79
CA VAL A 159 -6.07 14.31 25.78
C VAL A 159 -6.11 13.41 24.54
N LEU A 160 -6.04 12.08 24.69
CA LEU A 160 -6.19 11.15 23.56
C LEU A 160 -7.52 11.31 22.81
N ALA A 161 -8.63 11.64 23.48
CA ALA A 161 -9.92 11.88 22.83
C ALA A 161 -9.89 13.15 21.96
N VAL A 162 -9.04 14.12 22.29
CA VAL A 162 -8.89 15.38 21.55
C VAL A 162 -7.84 15.24 20.44
N THR A 163 -6.70 14.61 20.72
CA THR A 163 -5.55 14.54 19.80
C THR A 163 -5.40 13.20 19.08
N GLY A 164 -5.94 12.11 19.66
CA GLY A 164 -5.98 10.77 19.08
C GLY A 164 -6.74 10.73 17.77
N PRO A 165 -7.86 11.47 17.60
CA PRO A 165 -8.47 11.66 16.29
C PRO A 165 -7.57 12.16 15.18
N TRP A 166 -6.47 12.86 15.46
CA TRP A 166 -5.51 13.29 14.43
C TRP A 166 -4.41 12.26 14.21
N VAL A 167 -3.92 11.64 15.30
CA VAL A 167 -2.85 10.64 15.26
C VAL A 167 -3.35 9.28 14.74
N ALA A 168 -4.48 8.80 15.22
CA ALA A 168 -5.07 7.51 14.85
C ALA A 168 -5.83 7.54 13.52
N SER A 169 -6.40 8.68 13.09
CA SER A 169 -7.01 8.82 11.75
C SER A 169 -6.01 8.86 10.60
N HIS A 170 -4.74 9.07 10.92
CA HIS A 170 -3.64 8.84 9.99
C HIS A 170 -3.39 7.34 9.76
N TRP A 171 -3.80 6.47 10.70
CA TRP A 171 -3.33 5.08 10.77
C TRP A 171 -4.43 4.07 10.44
N ALA A 172 -5.61 4.21 11.05
CA ALA A 172 -6.68 3.20 10.98
C ALA A 172 -7.74 3.48 9.90
N ARG A 173 -7.32 3.75 8.66
CA ARG A 173 -8.22 4.12 7.55
C ARG A 173 -8.96 2.94 6.90
N ASP A 174 -8.57 1.73 7.25
CA ASP A 174 -9.06 0.47 6.71
C ASP A 174 -9.84 -0.35 7.77
N LEU A 175 -10.36 0.31 8.81
CA LEU A 175 -11.29 -0.31 9.76
C LEU A 175 -12.74 -0.04 9.35
N PRO A 176 -13.61 -1.06 9.36
CA PRO A 176 -15.05 -0.89 9.28
C PRO A 176 -15.63 0.06 10.35
N ASP A 177 -16.72 0.73 9.99
CA ASP A 177 -17.50 1.55 10.92
C ASP A 177 -17.97 0.71 12.13
N GLY A 178 -17.88 1.31 13.32
CA GLY A 178 -18.34 0.70 14.58
C GLY A 178 -17.29 -0.14 15.33
N LEU A 179 -16.13 -0.46 14.71
CA LEU A 179 -15.05 -1.12 15.44
C LEU A 179 -14.38 -0.19 16.46
N PRO A 180 -13.98 -0.71 17.65
CA PRO A 180 -13.24 0.07 18.63
C PRO A 180 -11.99 0.72 18.03
N SER A 181 -11.97 2.05 18.00
CA SER A 181 -10.91 2.82 17.34
C SER A 181 -10.56 4.06 18.15
N ALA A 182 -9.33 4.55 17.99
CA ALA A 182 -8.94 5.89 18.44
C ALA A 182 -9.17 6.95 17.34
N SER A 183 -9.66 6.53 16.17
CA SER A 183 -9.99 7.38 15.02
C SER A 183 -11.51 7.63 14.91
N PRO A 184 -11.96 8.86 14.63
CA PRO A 184 -13.35 9.18 14.30
C PRO A 184 -13.86 8.46 13.05
N GLN A 185 -12.96 7.98 12.18
CA GLN A 185 -13.33 7.22 10.99
C GLN A 185 -14.05 5.90 11.35
N GLY A 186 -13.86 5.37 12.56
CA GLY A 186 -14.65 4.22 13.04
C GLY A 186 -16.07 4.59 13.48
N GLY A 187 -16.54 5.80 13.21
CA GLY A 187 -17.80 6.34 13.70
C GLY A 187 -17.77 6.70 15.19
N ALA A 188 -18.80 7.42 15.66
CA ALA A 188 -18.88 7.87 17.05
C ALA A 188 -18.88 6.69 18.05
N ALA A 189 -19.59 5.61 17.73
CA ALA A 189 -19.65 4.42 18.58
C ALA A 189 -18.29 3.69 18.65
N GLY A 190 -17.61 3.52 17.52
CA GLY A 190 -16.28 2.90 17.46
C GLY A 190 -15.24 3.73 18.22
N LEU A 191 -15.28 5.05 18.08
CA LEU A 191 -14.40 5.97 18.82
C LEU A 191 -14.60 5.85 20.34
N LEU A 192 -15.85 5.90 20.82
CA LEU A 192 -16.16 5.78 22.25
C LEU A 192 -15.72 4.43 22.81
N ALA A 193 -15.99 3.33 22.08
CA ALA A 193 -15.57 1.99 22.49
C ALA A 193 -14.04 1.87 22.57
N GLY A 194 -13.31 2.43 21.59
CA GLY A 194 -11.85 2.43 21.60
C GLY A 194 -11.27 3.22 22.78
N LEU A 195 -11.82 4.40 23.10
CA LEU A 195 -11.41 5.20 24.25
C LEU A 195 -11.64 4.47 25.58
N VAL A 196 -12.73 3.71 25.71
CA VAL A 196 -13.00 2.88 26.89
C VAL A 196 -11.95 1.77 27.03
N VAL A 197 -11.65 1.06 25.94
CA VAL A 197 -10.63 -0.01 25.93
C VAL A 197 -9.27 0.53 26.39
N VAL A 198 -8.82 1.66 25.82
CA VAL A 198 -7.55 2.30 26.19
C VAL A 198 -7.57 2.74 27.66
N SER A 199 -8.66 3.34 28.13
CA SER A 199 -8.81 3.79 29.53
C SER A 199 -8.62 2.65 30.53
N LEU A 200 -9.31 1.53 30.30
CA LEU A 200 -9.28 0.37 31.18
C LEU A 200 -7.89 -0.26 31.20
N ALA A 201 -7.27 -0.44 30.03
CA ALA A 201 -5.95 -1.03 29.91
C ALA A 201 -4.86 -0.13 30.54
N LEU A 202 -4.93 1.18 30.32
CA LEU A 202 -4.00 2.16 30.90
C LEU A 202 -4.11 2.18 32.43
N ALA A 203 -5.33 2.30 32.97
CA ALA A 203 -5.58 2.34 34.41
C ALA A 203 -5.11 1.05 35.11
N ARG A 204 -5.36 -0.12 34.51
CA ARG A 204 -4.91 -1.42 35.04
C ARG A 204 -3.39 -1.52 35.06
N THR A 205 -2.73 -1.12 33.98
CA THR A 205 -1.28 -1.29 33.83
C THR A 205 -0.50 -0.30 34.69
N GLN A 206 -0.95 0.95 34.78
CA GLN A 206 -0.37 1.97 35.67
C GLN A 206 -0.39 1.54 37.15
N ARG A 207 -1.51 0.96 37.63
CA ARG A 207 -1.60 0.40 38.99
C ARG A 207 -0.54 -0.66 39.24
N THR A 208 -0.25 -1.46 38.24
CA THR A 208 0.71 -2.56 38.34
C THR A 208 2.15 -2.05 38.41
N PHE A 209 2.50 -1.02 37.63
CA PHE A 209 3.82 -0.38 37.70
C PHE A 209 4.03 0.43 38.99
N ALA A 210 3.01 1.15 39.46
CA ALA A 210 3.06 1.89 40.73
C ALA A 210 3.34 0.97 41.93
N ARG A 211 2.87 -0.28 41.89
CA ARG A 211 3.20 -1.29 42.93
C ARG A 211 4.63 -1.80 42.85
N ARG A 212 5.28 -1.70 41.69
CA ARG A 212 6.56 -2.38 41.41
C ARG A 212 7.78 -1.48 41.47
N SER A 213 7.68 -0.18 41.15
CA SER A 213 8.84 0.72 41.17
C SER A 213 8.59 2.00 41.95
N ARG A 214 9.57 2.37 42.79
CA ARG A 214 9.54 3.54 43.68
C ARG A 214 10.42 4.71 43.20
N THR A 215 11.14 4.53 42.08
CA THR A 215 12.05 5.55 41.54
C THR A 215 11.33 6.46 40.54
N ALA A 216 11.78 7.71 40.41
CA ALA A 216 11.25 8.64 39.40
C ALA A 216 11.40 8.07 37.97
N ALA A 217 12.55 7.44 37.68
CA ALA A 217 12.79 6.77 36.41
C ALA A 217 11.81 5.61 36.15
N GLY A 218 11.56 4.77 37.17
CA GLY A 218 10.61 3.66 37.03
C GLY A 218 9.14 4.10 36.97
N ALA A 219 8.80 5.24 37.59
CA ALA A 219 7.47 5.83 37.49
C ALA A 219 7.19 6.41 36.10
N PHE A 220 8.18 7.11 35.53
CA PHE A 220 8.13 7.63 34.16
C PHE A 220 8.01 6.49 33.14
N LEU A 221 8.97 5.55 33.17
CA LEU A 221 8.96 4.39 32.26
C LEU A 221 7.72 3.51 32.45
N GLY A 222 7.25 3.33 33.69
CA GLY A 222 6.02 2.59 33.97
C GLY A 222 4.77 3.24 33.39
N GLY A 223 4.70 4.58 33.38
CA GLY A 223 3.63 5.33 32.71
C GLY A 223 3.65 5.15 31.20
N TRP A 224 4.84 5.21 30.59
CA TRP A 224 5.01 5.00 29.14
C TRP A 224 4.70 3.56 28.72
N LEU A 225 5.21 2.56 29.46
CA LEU A 225 4.91 1.15 29.24
C LEU A 225 3.41 0.85 29.37
N ALA A 226 2.71 1.54 30.27
CA ALA A 226 1.27 1.39 30.39
C ALA A 226 0.50 1.90 29.16
N ALA A 227 0.96 2.99 28.55
CA ALA A 227 0.40 3.50 27.29
C ALA A 227 0.67 2.56 26.11
N LEU A 228 1.91 2.05 25.99
CA LEU A 228 2.29 1.04 25.00
C LEU A 228 1.35 -0.18 25.07
N TRP A 229 1.15 -0.72 26.27
CA TRP A 229 0.24 -1.84 26.49
C TRP A 229 -1.21 -1.51 26.17
N ALA A 230 -1.71 -0.33 26.56
CA ALA A 230 -3.08 0.07 26.28
C ALA A 230 -3.38 0.15 24.78
N GLY A 231 -2.42 0.64 24.01
CA GLY A 231 -2.49 0.64 22.56
C GLY A 231 -2.50 -0.77 21.95
N ILE A 232 -1.61 -1.67 22.39
CA ILE A 232 -1.60 -3.07 21.93
C ILE A 232 -2.93 -3.77 22.23
N VAL A 233 -3.54 -3.51 23.40
CA VAL A 233 -4.87 -4.06 23.75
C VAL A 233 -5.95 -3.55 22.80
N LEU A 234 -5.91 -2.26 22.42
CA LEU A 234 -6.83 -1.73 21.40
C LEU A 234 -6.68 -2.48 20.07
N GLY A 235 -5.44 -2.70 19.61
CA GLY A 235 -5.16 -3.50 18.41
C GLY A 235 -5.69 -4.93 18.51
N ALA A 236 -5.59 -5.57 19.68
CA ALA A 236 -6.14 -6.92 19.90
C ALA A 236 -7.66 -6.96 19.76
N VAL A 237 -8.35 -5.96 20.32
CA VAL A 237 -9.80 -5.84 20.21
C VAL A 237 -10.22 -5.59 18.76
N GLN A 238 -9.46 -4.79 18.02
CA GLN A 238 -9.71 -4.54 16.59
C GLN A 238 -9.58 -5.82 15.77
N VAL A 239 -8.53 -6.61 15.99
CA VAL A 239 -8.38 -7.91 15.32
C VAL A 239 -9.55 -8.82 15.64
N ALA A 240 -9.93 -8.94 16.91
CA ALA A 240 -11.07 -9.78 17.29
C ALA A 240 -12.36 -9.34 16.59
N GLY A 241 -12.59 -8.03 16.45
CA GLY A 241 -13.73 -7.50 15.71
C GLY A 241 -13.65 -7.72 14.19
N LEU A 242 -12.46 -7.57 13.58
CA LEU A 242 -12.25 -7.86 12.17
C LEU A 242 -12.51 -9.35 11.86
N LEU A 243 -12.12 -10.27 12.74
CA LEU A 243 -12.43 -11.71 12.58
C LEU A 243 -13.93 -12.00 12.58
N ILE A 244 -14.70 -11.20 13.30
CA ILE A 244 -16.17 -11.32 13.34
C ILE A 244 -16.79 -10.73 12.07
N LEU A 245 -16.31 -9.57 11.63
CA LEU A 245 -16.90 -8.82 10.51
C LEU A 245 -16.51 -9.37 9.13
N ASP A 246 -15.23 -9.67 8.94
CA ASP A 246 -14.69 -10.15 7.67
C ASP A 246 -14.88 -11.68 7.52
N GLY A 247 -15.26 -12.37 8.60
CA GLY A 247 -15.42 -13.82 8.67
C GLY A 247 -14.09 -14.59 8.64
N PRO A 248 -14.11 -15.93 8.79
CA PRO A 248 -12.92 -16.76 8.67
C PRO A 248 -12.52 -16.91 7.19
N GLY A 249 -12.02 -15.83 6.58
CA GLY A 249 -11.70 -15.75 5.15
C GLY A 249 -10.36 -16.35 4.72
N ALA A 250 -9.43 -16.58 5.67
CA ALA A 250 -8.11 -17.15 5.41
C ALA A 250 -7.34 -17.39 6.74
N PRO A 251 -6.71 -18.56 6.97
CA PRO A 251 -5.92 -18.81 8.19
C PRO A 251 -4.76 -17.84 8.38
N LEU A 252 -4.17 -17.35 7.28
CA LEU A 252 -2.97 -16.50 7.29
C LEU A 252 -3.25 -14.99 7.31
N GLN A 253 -4.50 -14.57 7.05
CA GLN A 253 -4.90 -13.17 7.19
C GLN A 253 -4.86 -12.71 8.66
N THR A 254 -5.28 -13.57 9.59
CA THR A 254 -5.36 -13.23 11.02
C THR A 254 -3.99 -12.86 11.58
N PRO A 255 -2.92 -13.64 11.35
CA PRO A 255 -1.55 -13.24 11.71
C PRO A 255 -1.09 -11.90 11.12
N ALA A 256 -1.43 -11.59 9.86
CA ALA A 256 -1.01 -10.34 9.23
C ALA A 256 -1.82 -9.12 9.72
N ALA A 257 -3.13 -9.27 9.88
CA ALA A 257 -3.98 -8.28 10.51
C ALA A 257 -3.56 -8.05 11.97
N LEU A 258 -3.22 -9.11 12.72
CA LEU A 258 -2.60 -9.03 14.05
C LEU A 258 -1.34 -8.18 14.02
N TRP A 259 -0.46 -8.41 13.06
CA TRP A 259 0.79 -7.67 12.91
C TRP A 259 0.54 -6.17 12.70
N ILE A 260 -0.34 -5.82 11.76
CA ILE A 260 -0.69 -4.42 11.44
C ILE A 260 -1.32 -3.75 12.67
N ARG A 261 -2.35 -4.36 13.28
CA ARG A 261 -3.09 -3.73 14.40
C ARG A 261 -2.29 -3.65 15.69
N PHE A 262 -1.43 -4.62 15.98
CA PHE A 262 -0.49 -4.51 17.10
C PHE A 262 0.55 -3.44 16.85
N GLY A 263 1.03 -3.30 15.62
CA GLY A 263 1.85 -2.18 15.19
C GLY A 263 1.15 -0.85 15.49
N GLU A 264 -0.03 -0.63 14.93
CA GLU A 264 -0.80 0.61 15.11
C GLU A 264 -1.10 0.93 16.57
N GLY A 265 -1.55 -0.08 17.31
CA GLY A 265 -1.78 0.03 18.75
C GLY A 265 -0.51 0.45 19.49
N ALA A 266 0.61 -0.24 19.24
CA ALA A 266 1.87 0.11 19.87
C ALA A 266 2.34 1.52 19.50
N SER A 267 2.16 1.93 18.24
CA SER A 267 2.41 3.30 17.78
C SER A 267 1.65 4.33 18.58
N LEU A 268 0.36 4.07 18.84
CA LEU A 268 -0.49 4.95 19.62
C LEU A 268 0.04 5.08 21.04
N GLY A 269 0.41 3.95 21.65
CA GLY A 269 0.97 3.93 22.98
C GLY A 269 2.33 4.64 23.10
N VAL A 270 3.21 4.53 22.08
CA VAL A 270 4.48 5.27 22.04
C VAL A 270 4.23 6.76 21.89
N ALA A 271 3.39 7.16 20.93
CA ALA A 271 3.09 8.56 20.62
C ALA A 271 2.48 9.31 21.81
N PHE A 272 1.60 8.66 22.57
CA PHE A 272 0.92 9.27 23.71
C PHE A 272 1.57 9.01 25.05
N GLY A 273 2.50 8.08 25.15
CA GLY A 273 2.99 7.59 26.43
C GLY A 273 3.86 8.57 27.23
N TRP A 274 4.36 9.65 26.62
CA TRP A 274 5.03 10.75 27.34
C TRP A 274 4.10 11.42 28.36
N LEU A 275 2.80 11.51 28.05
CA LEU A 275 1.81 12.18 28.89
C LEU A 275 1.56 11.42 30.21
N PRO A 276 1.16 10.12 30.19
CA PRO A 276 1.07 9.35 31.42
C PRO A 276 2.43 9.18 32.10
N ALA A 277 3.55 9.17 31.36
CA ALA A 277 4.89 9.13 31.96
C ALA A 277 5.23 10.40 32.78
N LEU A 278 4.81 11.58 32.33
CA LEU A 278 4.97 12.83 33.08
C LEU A 278 3.97 12.94 34.24
N LEU A 279 2.71 12.56 34.01
CA LEU A 279 1.64 12.67 35.02
C LEU A 279 1.81 11.72 36.21
N THR A 280 2.62 10.66 36.09
CA THR A 280 2.96 9.77 37.21
C THR A 280 4.07 10.31 38.11
N LEU A 281 4.85 11.30 37.68
CA LEU A 281 5.95 11.89 38.47
C LEU A 281 5.47 12.67 39.71
N PRO A 282 4.41 13.52 39.66
CA PRO A 282 3.89 14.19 40.84
C PRO A 282 3.21 13.23 41.84
N ALA A 283 2.56 12.18 41.33
CA ALA A 283 1.89 11.15 42.14
C ALA A 283 2.89 10.38 43.01
N THR A 284 4.10 10.13 42.50
CA THR A 284 5.18 9.52 43.27
C THR A 284 5.81 10.49 44.28
N ARG A 285 6.05 11.76 43.92
CA ARG A 285 6.56 12.77 44.87
C ARG A 285 5.66 12.98 46.10
N ARG A 286 4.34 12.97 45.92
CA ARG A 286 3.35 13.07 47.03
C ARG A 286 3.26 11.82 47.90
N ALA A 287 3.56 10.64 47.35
CA ALA A 287 3.55 9.37 48.09
C ALA A 287 4.80 9.18 48.97
N PHE A 288 5.89 9.90 48.69
CA PHE A 288 7.17 9.81 49.42
C PHE A 288 7.49 11.03 50.33
N GLY A 289 6.47 11.82 50.71
CA GLY A 289 6.57 12.75 51.83
C GLY A 289 7.56 13.92 51.71
N ARG A 290 8.05 14.27 50.51
CA ARG A 290 8.84 15.51 50.34
C ARG A 290 7.91 16.69 50.09
N ALA A 291 7.99 17.71 50.95
CA ALA A 291 7.25 18.96 50.81
C ALA A 291 7.44 19.53 49.39
N ALA A 292 6.33 19.77 48.69
CA ALA A 292 6.37 20.44 47.41
C ALA A 292 6.68 21.92 47.65
N PRO A 293 7.73 22.52 47.06
CA PRO A 293 7.71 23.96 46.88
C PRO A 293 6.53 24.28 45.93
N ARG A 294 5.89 25.42 46.14
CA ARG A 294 4.71 25.93 45.41
C ARG A 294 4.92 25.96 43.88
N ALA A 295 4.86 24.81 43.22
CA ALA A 295 5.05 24.62 41.78
C ALA A 295 3.84 23.94 41.11
N SER A 296 2.72 23.82 41.84
CA SER A 296 1.48 23.20 41.35
C SER A 296 0.74 24.06 40.32
N THR A 297 0.91 25.38 40.35
CA THR A 297 0.29 26.30 39.39
C THR A 297 1.11 26.43 38.11
N ALA A 298 2.43 26.56 38.18
CA ALA A 298 3.29 26.70 36.99
C ALA A 298 3.33 25.44 36.10
N THR A 299 3.30 24.25 36.69
CA THR A 299 3.26 22.98 35.93
C THR A 299 1.90 22.75 35.29
N ALA A 300 0.80 23.09 35.99
CA ALA A 300 -0.55 23.03 35.44
C ALA A 300 -0.75 24.08 34.32
N LEU A 301 -0.20 25.29 34.47
CA LEU A 301 -0.17 26.31 33.42
C LEU A 301 0.68 25.86 32.22
N SER A 302 1.83 25.21 32.44
CA SER A 302 2.68 24.72 31.35
C SER A 302 2.00 23.59 30.57
N ILE A 303 1.29 22.69 31.26
CA ILE A 303 0.47 21.64 30.62
C ILE A 303 -0.72 22.26 29.88
N ALA A 304 -1.40 23.26 30.46
CA ALA A 304 -2.50 23.96 29.81
C ALA A 304 -2.02 24.76 28.59
N VAL A 305 -0.86 25.42 28.66
CA VAL A 305 -0.24 26.14 27.54
C VAL A 305 0.21 25.18 26.44
N VAL A 306 0.76 24.00 26.77
CA VAL A 306 1.08 22.98 25.78
C VAL A 306 -0.21 22.42 25.17
N VAL A 307 -1.24 22.11 25.95
CA VAL A 307 -2.54 21.62 25.42
C VAL A 307 -3.22 22.68 24.54
N VAL A 308 -3.19 23.95 24.93
CA VAL A 308 -3.74 25.08 24.15
C VAL A 308 -2.88 25.39 22.92
N ALA A 309 -1.56 25.29 22.98
CA ALA A 309 -0.67 25.45 21.82
C ALA A 309 -0.81 24.28 20.84
N THR A 310 -1.03 23.06 21.34
CA THR A 310 -1.28 21.87 20.51
C THR A 310 -2.68 21.92 19.91
N ALA A 311 -3.70 22.35 20.67
CA ALA A 311 -5.07 22.58 20.16
C ALA A 311 -5.15 23.80 19.22
N GLY A 312 -4.34 24.84 19.43
CA GLY A 312 -4.23 26.01 18.56
C GLY A 312 -3.52 25.71 17.24
N ALA A 313 -2.50 24.84 17.26
CA ALA A 313 -1.91 24.28 16.04
C ALA A 313 -2.90 23.37 15.27
N VAL A 314 -3.84 22.73 15.98
CA VAL A 314 -4.92 21.91 15.39
C VAL A 314 -6.06 22.77 14.82
N ALA A 315 -6.37 23.93 15.41
CA ALA A 315 -7.40 24.84 14.91
C ALA A 315 -6.99 25.65 13.65
N LEU A 316 -5.68 25.75 13.38
CA LEU A 316 -5.15 26.38 12.16
C LEU A 316 -5.16 25.43 10.94
N ALA A 317 -5.46 24.14 11.14
CA ALA A 317 -5.83 23.21 10.08
C ALA A 317 -7.36 23.20 9.96
N GLY A 318 -7.92 24.26 9.37
CA GLY A 318 -9.34 24.28 9.02
C GLY A 318 -9.70 23.09 8.12
N PRO A 319 -10.96 22.62 8.11
CA PRO A 319 -11.40 21.63 7.14
C PRO A 319 -11.08 22.14 5.73
N GLU A 320 -10.39 21.32 4.94
CA GLU A 320 -10.13 21.63 3.53
C GLU A 320 -11.47 21.96 2.85
N PRO A 321 -11.54 23.04 2.07
CA PRO A 321 -12.74 23.35 1.32
C PRO A 321 -13.04 22.20 0.38
N ALA A 322 -14.28 21.70 0.43
CA ALA A 322 -14.77 20.76 -0.57
C ALA A 322 -14.51 21.35 -1.96
N PRO A 323 -13.88 20.62 -2.90
CA PRO A 323 -13.60 21.14 -4.22
C PRO A 323 -14.91 21.51 -4.90
N SER A 324 -14.96 22.72 -5.46
CA SER A 324 -16.11 23.19 -6.23
C SER A 324 -16.36 22.25 -7.40
N ALA A 325 -17.60 21.77 -7.55
CA ALA A 325 -18.02 21.05 -8.75
C ALA A 325 -17.69 21.87 -10.00
N ARG A 326 -16.79 21.36 -10.85
CA ARG A 326 -16.48 21.98 -12.14
C ARG A 326 -17.60 21.71 -13.13
N LYS A 327 -17.88 22.70 -13.98
CA LYS A 327 -18.90 22.59 -15.03
C LYS A 327 -18.43 21.63 -16.13
N PRO A 328 -19.33 20.79 -16.68
CA PRO A 328 -19.03 19.88 -17.78
C PRO A 328 -18.61 20.67 -19.03
N VAL A 329 -17.64 20.14 -19.75
CA VAL A 329 -17.23 20.63 -21.07
C VAL A 329 -17.84 19.66 -22.08
N ALA A 330 -18.82 20.11 -22.84
CA ALA A 330 -19.46 19.29 -23.86
C ALA A 330 -18.45 18.95 -24.96
N ALA A 331 -18.26 17.66 -25.23
CA ALA A 331 -17.68 17.18 -26.48
C ALA A 331 -18.84 16.87 -27.44
N GLN A 332 -18.64 17.07 -28.73
CA GLN A 332 -19.53 16.57 -29.78
C GLN A 332 -18.70 15.68 -30.70
N GLY A 333 -19.12 14.44 -30.89
CA GLY A 333 -18.62 13.56 -31.94
C GLY A 333 -17.95 12.28 -31.44
N THR A 334 -17.68 11.38 -32.39
CA THR A 334 -17.17 10.00 -32.26
C THR A 334 -15.75 9.86 -31.69
N GLU A 335 -15.18 10.90 -31.09
CA GLU A 335 -13.88 10.84 -30.42
C GLU A 335 -14.04 10.42 -28.95
N LEU A 336 -13.03 9.77 -28.38
CA LEU A 336 -12.98 9.48 -26.95
C LEU A 336 -13.07 10.79 -26.15
N SER A 337 -13.83 10.78 -25.06
CA SER A 337 -14.03 11.96 -24.22
C SER A 337 -13.03 11.97 -23.06
N PRO A 338 -12.51 13.15 -22.64
CA PRO A 338 -11.64 13.25 -21.47
C PRO A 338 -12.25 12.58 -20.23
N LEU A 339 -11.45 11.80 -19.51
CA LEU A 339 -11.87 11.16 -18.27
C LEU A 339 -11.52 12.01 -17.04
N ARG A 340 -12.36 11.89 -16.00
CA ARG A 340 -12.16 12.48 -14.68
C ARG A 340 -12.70 11.54 -13.60
N ALA A 341 -12.23 11.70 -12.37
CA ALA A 341 -12.78 10.93 -11.25
C ALA A 341 -13.92 11.69 -10.57
N VAL A 342 -14.86 10.93 -10.01
CA VAL A 342 -15.85 11.41 -9.05
C VAL A 342 -15.57 10.71 -7.74
N ARG A 343 -15.41 11.49 -6.68
CA ARG A 343 -15.11 11.01 -5.33
C ARG A 343 -16.34 11.00 -4.44
N GLY A 344 -16.24 10.38 -3.27
CA GLY A 344 -17.28 10.34 -2.23
C GLY A 344 -17.85 8.93 -2.02
N GLU A 345 -19.12 8.84 -1.63
CA GLU A 345 -19.77 7.56 -1.28
C GLU A 345 -19.95 6.59 -2.46
N ARG A 346 -19.98 7.12 -3.68
CA ARG A 346 -20.14 6.33 -4.92
C ARG A 346 -19.06 6.72 -5.92
N PRO A 347 -17.79 6.40 -5.59
CA PRO A 347 -16.69 6.82 -6.41
C PRO A 347 -16.71 6.10 -7.75
N ARG A 348 -16.38 6.80 -8.82
CA ARG A 348 -16.43 6.28 -10.20
C ARG A 348 -15.59 7.13 -11.14
N ILE A 349 -15.23 6.56 -12.28
CA ILE A 349 -14.66 7.31 -13.40
C ILE A 349 -15.82 7.76 -14.29
N VAL A 350 -15.77 9.02 -14.73
CA VAL A 350 -16.72 9.58 -15.69
C VAL A 350 -15.98 10.27 -16.83
N ASP A 351 -16.66 10.50 -17.94
CA ASP A 351 -16.13 11.31 -19.03
C ASP A 351 -16.62 12.77 -18.99
N GLY A 352 -16.27 13.56 -20.02
CA GLY A 352 -16.65 14.96 -20.18
C GLY A 352 -18.17 15.23 -20.19
N GLU A 353 -18.98 14.20 -20.40
CA GLU A 353 -20.44 14.26 -20.41
C GLU A 353 -21.08 13.68 -19.13
N ASP A 354 -20.26 13.42 -18.10
CA ASP A 354 -20.68 12.82 -16.83
C ASP A 354 -21.30 11.41 -16.99
N ARG A 355 -20.97 10.68 -18.07
CA ARG A 355 -21.30 9.26 -18.20
C ARG A 355 -20.35 8.47 -17.33
N GLN A 356 -20.86 7.53 -16.54
CA GLN A 356 -20.01 6.58 -15.82
C GLN A 356 -19.33 5.64 -16.83
N VAL A 357 -18.00 5.60 -16.80
CA VAL A 357 -17.17 4.79 -17.69
C VAL A 357 -16.58 3.62 -16.92
N LEU A 358 -16.71 2.40 -17.45
CA LEU A 358 -16.01 1.21 -16.95
C LEU A 358 -14.85 0.89 -17.88
N LEU A 359 -13.62 1.10 -17.40
CA LEU A 359 -12.40 0.82 -18.16
C LEU A 359 -12.02 -0.67 -18.03
N ARG A 360 -12.27 -1.47 -19.06
CA ARG A 360 -11.92 -2.91 -19.12
C ARG A 360 -11.00 -3.19 -20.30
N GLY A 361 -9.84 -3.79 -20.00
CA GLY A 361 -8.74 -3.85 -20.94
C GLY A 361 -7.71 -4.93 -20.65
N VAL A 362 -6.55 -4.75 -21.27
CA VAL A 362 -5.37 -5.62 -21.15
C VAL A 362 -4.11 -4.79 -20.95
N ASN A 363 -3.11 -5.38 -20.31
CA ASN A 363 -1.75 -4.85 -20.28
C ASN A 363 -1.04 -5.12 -21.61
N VAL A 364 -0.23 -4.15 -22.06
CA VAL A 364 0.55 -4.19 -23.30
C VAL A 364 2.01 -3.91 -22.93
N ASN A 365 2.83 -4.96 -22.89
CA ASN A 365 4.23 -4.90 -22.43
C ASN A 365 5.26 -4.85 -23.58
N GLN A 366 4.82 -4.74 -24.83
CA GLN A 366 5.71 -4.84 -25.99
C GLN A 366 6.72 -3.69 -26.12
N LEU A 367 6.50 -2.57 -25.42
CA LEU A 367 7.44 -1.45 -25.35
C LEU A 367 8.35 -1.50 -24.11
N VAL A 368 8.21 -2.49 -23.24
CA VAL A 368 9.02 -2.64 -22.03
C VAL A 368 10.44 -3.12 -22.38
N ASP A 369 11.44 -2.59 -21.67
CA ASP A 369 12.86 -2.88 -21.83
C ASP A 369 13.31 -4.06 -20.98
N PHE A 370 12.81 -5.25 -21.33
CA PHE A 370 13.16 -6.47 -20.62
C PHE A 370 14.62 -6.88 -20.84
N TYR A 371 15.22 -7.38 -19.76
CA TYR A 371 16.41 -8.22 -19.81
C TYR A 371 16.18 -9.42 -20.74
N VAL A 372 17.25 -9.86 -21.40
CA VAL A 372 17.23 -10.98 -22.34
C VAL A 372 18.00 -12.14 -21.69
N PRO A 373 17.33 -13.11 -21.04
CA PRO A 373 18.01 -14.21 -20.36
C PRO A 373 18.79 -15.13 -21.29
N ARG A 374 18.32 -15.29 -22.53
CA ARG A 374 18.99 -16.07 -23.59
C ARG A 374 19.17 -15.23 -24.85
N PRO A 375 20.42 -14.98 -25.27
CA PRO A 375 20.68 -14.33 -26.55
C PRO A 375 19.97 -15.04 -27.71
N GLY A 376 19.35 -14.27 -28.60
CA GLY A 376 18.61 -14.79 -29.75
C GLY A 376 17.16 -15.21 -29.48
N VAL A 377 16.71 -15.20 -28.22
CA VAL A 377 15.29 -15.39 -27.87
C VAL A 377 14.69 -14.02 -27.51
N PRO A 378 13.73 -13.48 -28.28
CA PRO A 378 13.13 -12.18 -27.98
C PRO A 378 12.45 -12.15 -26.61
N ALA A 379 12.69 -11.07 -25.85
CA ALA A 379 12.03 -10.80 -24.57
C ALA A 379 10.69 -10.06 -24.71
N THR A 380 10.43 -9.46 -25.88
CA THR A 380 9.13 -8.90 -26.27
C THR A 380 8.69 -9.43 -27.63
N LEU A 381 7.39 -9.32 -27.91
CA LEU A 381 6.82 -9.54 -29.24
C LEU A 381 6.59 -8.21 -29.95
N PRO A 382 6.49 -8.18 -31.29
CA PRO A 382 6.15 -6.95 -32.01
C PRO A 382 4.77 -6.41 -31.60
N LEU A 383 4.62 -5.09 -31.57
CA LEU A 383 3.35 -4.38 -31.39
C LEU A 383 2.93 -3.75 -32.72
N GLY A 384 1.68 -3.98 -33.14
CA GLY A 384 1.12 -3.39 -34.35
C GLY A 384 -0.31 -2.89 -34.16
N GLU A 385 -0.83 -2.17 -35.16
CA GLU A 385 -2.21 -1.66 -35.14
C GLU A 385 -3.24 -2.78 -35.01
N ASP A 386 -2.99 -3.93 -35.63
CA ASP A 386 -3.87 -5.10 -35.59
C ASP A 386 -4.06 -5.64 -34.16
N ASP A 387 -3.11 -5.43 -33.26
CA ASP A 387 -3.28 -5.78 -31.85
C ASP A 387 -4.42 -4.97 -31.21
N PHE A 388 -4.48 -3.67 -31.50
CA PHE A 388 -5.52 -2.77 -30.98
C PHE A 388 -6.89 -3.05 -31.63
N ALA A 389 -6.90 -3.41 -32.92
CA ALA A 389 -8.12 -3.86 -33.60
C ALA A 389 -8.69 -5.13 -32.94
N GLN A 390 -7.83 -6.12 -32.66
CA GLN A 390 -8.23 -7.35 -31.98
C GLN A 390 -8.73 -7.10 -30.55
N MET A 391 -8.07 -6.21 -29.80
CA MET A 391 -8.54 -5.78 -28.48
C MET A 391 -9.93 -5.14 -28.55
N ALA A 392 -10.17 -4.28 -29.53
CA ALA A 392 -11.47 -3.65 -29.75
C ALA A 392 -12.55 -4.67 -30.17
N ALA A 393 -12.19 -5.69 -30.95
CA ALA A 393 -13.07 -6.79 -31.32
C ALA A 393 -13.49 -7.68 -30.13
N LEU A 394 -12.70 -7.69 -29.05
CA LEU A 394 -13.10 -8.29 -27.77
C LEU A 394 -13.98 -7.36 -26.92
N GLY A 395 -14.28 -6.16 -27.41
CA GLY A 395 -15.08 -5.15 -26.70
C GLY A 395 -14.30 -4.33 -25.70
N LEU A 396 -12.97 -4.49 -25.60
CA LEU A 396 -12.13 -3.73 -24.68
C LEU A 396 -12.19 -2.23 -25.00
N ASN A 397 -12.00 -1.39 -23.99
CA ASN A 397 -12.02 0.06 -24.14
C ASN A 397 -10.81 0.76 -23.52
N VAL A 398 -9.83 0.02 -23.00
CA VAL A 398 -8.59 0.58 -22.45
C VAL A 398 -7.41 -0.38 -22.67
N VAL A 399 -6.21 0.17 -22.79
CA VAL A 399 -4.95 -0.55 -22.67
C VAL A 399 -4.11 0.07 -21.54
N ARG A 400 -3.43 -0.76 -20.75
CA ARG A 400 -2.35 -0.30 -19.87
C ARG A 400 -1.03 -0.52 -20.60
N LEU A 401 -0.45 0.56 -21.13
CA LEU A 401 0.73 0.54 -21.97
C LEU A 401 1.98 0.68 -21.10
N GLY A 402 2.70 -0.43 -20.90
CA GLY A 402 3.95 -0.45 -20.16
C GLY A 402 5.06 0.22 -20.96
N VAL A 403 5.69 1.24 -20.38
CA VAL A 403 6.86 1.95 -20.91
C VAL A 403 7.99 1.93 -19.89
N SER A 404 9.24 1.91 -20.34
CA SER A 404 10.40 1.81 -19.45
C SER A 404 11.19 3.10 -19.32
N TRP A 405 11.47 3.51 -18.09
CA TRP A 405 12.34 4.66 -17.82
C TRP A 405 13.71 4.52 -18.49
N SER A 406 14.26 3.31 -18.50
CA SER A 406 15.55 3.00 -19.15
C SER A 406 15.60 3.37 -20.63
N ARG A 407 14.47 3.26 -21.34
CA ARG A 407 14.33 3.60 -22.75
C ARG A 407 13.97 5.07 -22.95
N ILE A 408 13.19 5.66 -22.03
CA ILE A 408 12.84 7.09 -22.11
C ILE A 408 14.06 7.96 -21.84
N GLU A 409 14.84 7.66 -20.79
CA GLU A 409 16.01 8.43 -20.37
C GLU A 409 17.27 7.54 -20.25
N PRO A 410 17.80 7.00 -21.36
CA PRO A 410 18.92 6.06 -21.36
C PRO A 410 20.22 6.68 -20.81
N ARG A 411 20.33 8.02 -20.84
CA ARG A 411 21.39 8.78 -20.17
C ARG A 411 20.78 9.92 -19.37
N PRO A 412 21.37 10.34 -18.24
CA PRO A 412 20.79 11.37 -17.39
C PRO A 412 20.50 12.66 -18.17
N GLY A 413 19.23 13.05 -18.25
CA GLY A 413 18.73 14.23 -18.95
C GLY A 413 18.72 14.15 -20.47
N ARG A 414 18.88 12.97 -21.07
CA ARG A 414 18.82 12.78 -22.53
C ARG A 414 17.66 11.83 -22.85
N TYR A 415 16.61 12.37 -23.44
CA TYR A 415 15.44 11.59 -23.81
C TYR A 415 15.58 10.96 -25.19
N ASP A 416 15.13 9.71 -25.34
CA ASP A 416 15.12 8.99 -26.62
C ASP A 416 13.85 9.34 -27.41
N GLU A 417 13.94 10.33 -28.30
CA GLU A 417 12.83 10.71 -29.18
C GLU A 417 12.37 9.58 -30.12
N GLY A 418 13.24 8.61 -30.43
CA GLY A 418 12.86 7.43 -31.20
C GLY A 418 11.88 6.54 -30.43
N TYR A 419 12.17 6.29 -29.16
CA TYR A 419 11.27 5.56 -28.27
C TYR A 419 9.99 6.34 -27.97
N LEU A 420 10.06 7.65 -27.74
CA LEU A 420 8.87 8.48 -27.51
C LEU A 420 7.89 8.44 -28.70
N ARG A 421 8.39 8.39 -29.95
CA ARG A 421 7.53 8.21 -31.13
C ARG A 421 6.85 6.84 -31.18
N GLN A 422 7.45 5.79 -30.60
CA GLN A 422 6.79 4.49 -30.50
C GLN A 422 5.60 4.54 -29.53
N ILE A 423 5.74 5.30 -28.43
CA ILE A 423 4.65 5.55 -27.48
C ILE A 423 3.53 6.34 -28.17
N ASP A 424 3.85 7.42 -28.89
CA ASP A 424 2.85 8.18 -29.66
C ASP A 424 2.08 7.30 -30.63
N GLN A 425 2.80 6.43 -31.34
CA GLN A 425 2.21 5.54 -32.34
C GLN A 425 1.24 4.55 -31.69
N ALA A 426 1.59 3.97 -30.54
CA ALA A 426 0.72 3.08 -29.78
C ALA A 426 -0.53 3.81 -29.26
N VAL A 427 -0.39 5.02 -28.71
CA VAL A 427 -1.54 5.85 -28.28
C VAL A 427 -2.44 6.19 -29.47
N ALA A 428 -1.86 6.54 -30.62
CA ALA A 428 -2.61 6.83 -31.84
C ALA A 428 -3.35 5.60 -32.39
N TRP A 429 -2.77 4.41 -32.30
CA TRP A 429 -3.45 3.15 -32.64
C TRP A 429 -4.61 2.86 -31.70
N ALA A 430 -4.39 2.96 -30.39
CA ALA A 430 -5.44 2.81 -29.39
C ALA A 430 -6.61 3.78 -29.64
N LYS A 431 -6.31 5.07 -29.86
CA LYS A 431 -7.31 6.10 -30.17
C LYS A 431 -8.16 5.74 -31.39
N ARG A 432 -7.56 5.29 -32.49
CA ARG A 432 -8.29 4.93 -33.72
C ARG A 432 -9.28 3.78 -33.52
N HIS A 433 -8.99 2.88 -32.58
CA HIS A 433 -9.85 1.75 -32.25
C HIS A 433 -10.75 2.00 -31.02
N GLY A 434 -10.87 3.26 -30.57
CA GLY A 434 -11.73 3.63 -29.45
C GLY A 434 -11.29 3.03 -28.11
N LEU A 435 -9.98 2.86 -27.94
CA LEU A 435 -9.33 2.41 -26.71
C LEU A 435 -8.66 3.60 -26.01
N TYR A 436 -8.96 3.80 -24.73
CA TYR A 436 -8.16 4.67 -23.88
C TYR A 436 -6.77 4.06 -23.63
N THR A 437 -5.78 4.88 -23.31
CA THR A 437 -4.45 4.44 -22.88
C THR A 437 -4.16 4.94 -21.46
N VAL A 438 -3.80 4.01 -20.57
CA VAL A 438 -3.10 4.31 -19.32
C VAL A 438 -1.61 4.13 -19.58
N ILE A 439 -0.81 5.18 -19.42
CA ILE A 439 0.64 5.11 -19.61
C ILE A 439 1.26 4.70 -18.28
N ASP A 440 1.90 3.54 -18.26
CA ASP A 440 2.47 2.93 -17.07
C ASP A 440 4.00 2.94 -17.13
N MET A 441 4.63 3.56 -16.13
CA MET A 441 6.09 3.45 -15.94
C MET A 441 6.43 2.10 -15.33
N HIS A 442 6.52 1.12 -16.22
CA HIS A 442 6.67 -0.28 -15.88
C HIS A 442 8.08 -0.56 -15.34
N GLN A 443 8.13 -1.39 -14.30
CA GLN A 443 9.35 -1.95 -13.75
C GLN A 443 9.02 -3.27 -13.04
N ASP A 444 9.91 -4.24 -13.15
CA ASP A 444 10.03 -5.36 -12.24
C ASP A 444 11.46 -5.46 -11.73
N GLY A 445 11.63 -5.82 -10.44
CA GLY A 445 12.97 -6.03 -9.88
C GLY A 445 13.92 -4.81 -10.02
N TRP A 446 13.36 -3.60 -10.16
CA TRP A 446 14.00 -2.30 -10.38
C TRP A 446 14.71 -2.06 -11.73
N SER A 447 15.39 -3.05 -12.31
CA SER A 447 16.18 -2.86 -13.53
C SER A 447 16.44 -4.14 -14.30
N ASN A 448 16.82 -3.99 -15.57
CA ASN A 448 17.24 -5.09 -16.44
C ASN A 448 18.67 -5.62 -16.17
N GLU A 449 19.32 -5.21 -15.08
CA GLU A 449 20.65 -5.69 -14.71
C GLU A 449 20.59 -7.05 -13.96
N PRO A 450 21.19 -8.12 -14.49
CA PRO A 450 21.28 -9.40 -13.81
C PRO A 450 22.38 -9.41 -12.75
N THR A 451 22.44 -10.51 -11.99
CA THR A 451 23.60 -10.81 -11.14
C THR A 451 24.88 -10.76 -11.96
N PRO A 452 25.91 -9.99 -11.56
CA PRO A 452 27.19 -9.97 -12.26
C PRO A 452 27.78 -11.36 -12.50
N ALA A 453 28.45 -11.54 -13.64
CA ALA A 453 29.16 -12.78 -13.92
C ALA A 453 30.29 -12.97 -12.90
N GLY A 454 30.49 -14.21 -12.42
CA GLY A 454 31.55 -14.54 -11.47
C GLY A 454 31.29 -14.16 -10.01
N SER A 455 30.18 -13.51 -9.67
CA SER A 455 29.81 -13.25 -8.27
C SER A 455 29.05 -14.44 -7.64
N SER A 456 29.35 -14.74 -6.37
CA SER A 456 28.57 -15.68 -5.56
C SER A 456 27.46 -14.96 -4.79
N CYS A 457 26.38 -15.68 -4.52
CA CYS A 457 25.30 -15.20 -3.67
C CYS A 457 25.47 -15.72 -2.24
N PRO A 458 25.16 -14.90 -1.21
CA PRO A 458 25.16 -15.34 0.18
C PRO A 458 24.28 -16.57 0.42
N PHE A 459 24.60 -17.33 1.48
CA PHE A 459 23.83 -18.50 1.87
C PHE A 459 22.33 -18.18 2.00
N GLY A 460 21.49 -19.04 1.43
CA GLY A 460 20.04 -18.87 1.40
C GLY A 460 19.51 -17.95 0.30
N THR A 461 20.37 -17.35 -0.53
CA THR A 461 19.97 -16.53 -1.69
C THR A 461 20.44 -17.15 -3.00
N SER A 462 19.75 -16.85 -4.10
CA SER A 462 20.09 -17.32 -5.44
C SER A 462 20.43 -16.15 -6.37
N ARG A 463 21.06 -16.47 -7.52
CA ARG A 463 21.28 -15.50 -8.58
C ARG A 463 19.91 -14.98 -9.05
N MET A 464 19.88 -13.70 -9.31
CA MET A 464 18.74 -12.96 -9.86
C MET A 464 19.03 -12.60 -11.32
N ASP A 465 18.08 -12.84 -12.21
CA ASP A 465 18.12 -12.32 -13.57
C ASP A 465 17.88 -10.81 -13.60
N GLY A 466 18.11 -10.19 -14.75
CA GLY A 466 17.59 -8.86 -14.98
C GLY A 466 16.09 -8.93 -15.23
N TYR A 467 15.40 -7.82 -15.02
CA TYR A 467 13.99 -7.66 -15.36
C TYR A 467 13.84 -6.41 -16.21
N ASP A 468 13.31 -5.29 -15.69
CA ASP A 468 13.08 -4.08 -16.47
C ASP A 468 12.92 -2.84 -15.57
N GLY A 469 12.71 -1.67 -16.18
CA GLY A 469 12.40 -0.43 -15.45
C GLY A 469 13.50 0.63 -15.51
N ALA A 470 14.26 0.79 -14.43
CA ALA A 470 15.20 1.89 -14.27
C ALA A 470 16.49 1.70 -15.09
N PRO A 471 17.06 2.78 -15.68
CA PRO A 471 18.34 2.71 -16.36
C PRO A 471 19.49 2.44 -15.39
N ALA A 472 20.56 1.81 -15.88
CA ALA A 472 21.80 1.54 -15.14
C ALA A 472 22.35 2.74 -14.33
N TRP A 473 22.30 3.95 -14.91
CA TRP A 473 22.80 5.16 -14.24
C TRP A 473 21.96 5.56 -13.00
N ALA A 474 20.69 5.15 -12.96
CA ALA A 474 19.75 5.37 -11.86
C ALA A 474 19.78 4.23 -10.82
N THR A 475 20.38 3.08 -11.13
CA THR A 475 20.45 1.91 -10.24
C THR A 475 21.58 2.05 -9.22
N LYS A 476 21.24 2.59 -8.02
CA LYS A 476 22.21 2.77 -6.92
C LYS A 476 22.10 1.63 -5.90
N ALA A 477 22.82 0.53 -6.11
CA ALA A 477 22.81 -0.63 -5.21
C ALA A 477 23.87 -0.62 -4.10
N ASP A 478 24.81 0.34 -4.06
CA ASP A 478 25.84 0.47 -3.02
C ASP A 478 26.67 -0.78 -2.69
N GLY A 479 26.84 -1.67 -3.66
CA GLY A 479 27.55 -2.94 -3.46
C GLY A 479 26.71 -4.01 -2.74
N ALA A 480 25.43 -3.76 -2.47
CA ALA A 480 24.51 -4.81 -2.06
C ALA A 480 24.45 -5.88 -3.16
N PRO A 481 24.46 -7.17 -2.79
CA PRO A 481 24.52 -8.25 -3.76
C PRO A 481 23.23 -8.27 -4.60
N ARG A 482 23.40 -8.34 -5.92
CA ARG A 482 22.30 -8.56 -6.87
C ARG A 482 21.92 -10.04 -6.85
N CYS A 483 21.28 -10.44 -5.77
CA CYS A 483 20.76 -11.79 -5.55
C CYS A 483 19.28 -11.68 -5.14
N GLN A 484 18.59 -12.81 -5.06
CA GLN A 484 17.18 -12.86 -4.69
C GLN A 484 16.93 -13.92 -3.62
N PHE A 485 15.84 -13.72 -2.86
CA PHE A 485 15.35 -14.67 -1.87
C PHE A 485 13.90 -15.03 -2.19
N THR A 486 13.66 -16.26 -2.64
CA THR A 486 12.29 -16.75 -2.97
C THR A 486 11.50 -15.92 -4.00
N GLY A 487 12.13 -14.94 -4.68
CA GLY A 487 11.50 -14.08 -5.69
C GLY A 487 12.30 -12.80 -5.95
N ARG A 488 12.09 -12.20 -7.13
CA ARG A 488 12.84 -11.04 -7.66
C ARG A 488 12.76 -9.79 -6.79
N ASP A 489 11.64 -9.61 -6.10
CA ASP A 489 11.33 -8.40 -5.33
C ASP A 489 11.92 -8.42 -3.92
N ILE A 490 12.42 -9.57 -3.48
CA ILE A 490 13.18 -9.72 -2.24
C ILE A 490 14.68 -9.78 -2.61
N SER A 491 15.15 -8.69 -3.20
CA SER A 491 16.54 -8.52 -3.65
C SER A 491 17.26 -7.45 -2.83
N PRO A 492 18.42 -7.74 -2.20
CA PRO A 492 19.21 -6.74 -1.50
C PRO A 492 19.58 -5.53 -2.37
N ALA A 493 20.04 -5.77 -3.60
CA ALA A 493 20.36 -4.70 -4.54
C ALA A 493 19.11 -3.90 -4.98
N GLY A 494 18.00 -4.59 -5.26
CA GLY A 494 16.74 -3.94 -5.64
C GLY A 494 16.22 -3.04 -4.51
N ASN A 495 16.13 -3.56 -3.29
CA ASN A 495 15.69 -2.78 -2.13
C ASN A 495 16.58 -1.58 -1.84
N ARG A 496 17.90 -1.75 -2.01
CA ARG A 496 18.84 -0.65 -1.86
C ARG A 496 18.61 0.42 -2.93
N ALA A 497 18.38 0.02 -4.17
CA ALA A 497 18.11 0.94 -5.27
C ALA A 497 16.79 1.71 -5.03
N PHE A 498 15.70 1.03 -4.68
CA PHE A 498 14.44 1.66 -4.27
C PHE A 498 14.63 2.64 -3.11
N THR A 499 15.38 2.25 -2.08
CA THR A 499 15.65 3.13 -0.93
C THR A 499 16.41 4.38 -1.37
N ASN A 500 17.45 4.24 -2.19
CA ASN A 500 18.20 5.37 -2.73
C ASN A 500 17.32 6.26 -3.63
N PHE A 501 16.42 5.68 -4.42
CA PHE A 501 15.42 6.41 -5.19
C PHE A 501 14.46 7.19 -4.29
N TYR A 502 13.87 6.56 -3.26
CA TYR A 502 12.94 7.23 -2.36
C TYR A 502 13.55 8.43 -1.61
N TYR A 503 14.85 8.35 -1.28
CA TYR A 503 15.62 9.44 -0.68
C TYR A 503 16.19 10.43 -1.71
N ASP A 504 15.86 10.28 -2.99
CA ASP A 504 16.32 11.10 -4.12
C ASP A 504 17.85 11.25 -4.18
N ARG A 505 18.57 10.16 -3.86
CA ARG A 505 20.02 10.16 -3.90
C ARG A 505 20.49 10.49 -5.32
N ASP A 506 21.46 11.40 -5.41
CA ASP A 506 22.03 11.89 -6.67
C ASP A 506 20.96 12.45 -7.65
N GLY A 507 19.78 12.83 -7.14
CA GLY A 507 18.67 13.36 -7.94
C GLY A 507 17.92 12.31 -8.78
N VAL A 508 18.08 11.01 -8.49
CA VAL A 508 17.53 9.90 -9.28
C VAL A 508 16.00 9.96 -9.35
N GLN A 509 15.29 10.21 -8.24
CA GLN A 509 13.82 10.36 -8.27
C GLN A 509 13.42 11.66 -8.94
N GLY A 510 14.19 12.74 -8.74
CA GLY A 510 13.98 14.01 -9.43
C GLY A 510 14.07 13.90 -10.96
N ARG A 511 14.82 12.93 -11.49
CA ARG A 511 14.89 12.65 -12.93
C ARG A 511 13.63 11.96 -13.46
N LEU A 512 13.15 10.92 -12.76
CA LEU A 512 11.89 10.27 -13.14
C LEU A 512 10.70 11.25 -13.03
N VAL A 513 10.67 12.13 -12.03
CA VAL A 513 9.66 13.20 -11.93
C VAL A 513 9.69 14.13 -13.15
N LYS A 514 10.87 14.44 -13.70
CA LYS A 514 10.99 15.24 -14.93
C LYS A 514 10.52 14.48 -16.17
N VAL A 515 10.77 13.18 -16.24
CA VAL A 515 10.21 12.31 -17.29
C VAL A 515 8.69 12.37 -17.27
N TRP A 516 8.07 12.29 -16.09
CA TRP A 516 6.62 12.42 -15.96
C TRP A 516 6.09 13.79 -16.39
N GLY A 517 6.76 14.88 -16.00
CA GLY A 517 6.41 16.22 -16.50
C GLY A 517 6.52 16.31 -18.03
N MET A 518 7.53 15.69 -18.63
CA MET A 518 7.68 15.64 -20.10
C MET A 518 6.56 14.85 -20.77
N LEU A 519 6.24 13.64 -20.29
CA LEU A 519 5.14 12.82 -20.83
C LEU A 519 3.79 13.52 -20.69
N ALA A 520 3.54 14.16 -19.54
CA ALA A 520 2.32 14.94 -19.33
C ALA A 520 2.22 16.17 -20.24
N GLY A 521 3.34 16.84 -20.54
CA GLY A 521 3.36 17.90 -21.56
C GLY A 521 3.08 17.36 -22.96
N ARG A 522 3.61 16.16 -23.29
CA ARG A 522 3.44 15.51 -24.60
C ARG A 522 2.00 15.08 -24.86
N PHE A 523 1.34 14.48 -23.87
CA PHE A 523 -0.02 13.96 -23.98
C PHE A 523 -1.08 14.87 -23.35
N GLY A 524 -0.69 16.04 -22.87
CA GLY A 524 -1.49 16.87 -21.97
C GLY A 524 -2.82 17.39 -22.51
N GLY A 525 -3.12 17.21 -23.79
CA GLY A 525 -4.40 17.54 -24.41
C GLY A 525 -5.10 16.36 -25.07
N ASP A 526 -4.51 15.16 -25.08
CA ASP A 526 -5.07 14.01 -25.80
C ASP A 526 -6.17 13.33 -24.97
N PRO A 527 -7.45 13.35 -25.40
CA PRO A 527 -8.52 12.68 -24.66
C PRO A 527 -8.42 11.16 -24.64
N ALA A 528 -7.65 10.55 -25.55
CA ALA A 528 -7.44 9.10 -25.58
C ALA A 528 -6.51 8.62 -24.47
N VAL A 529 -5.69 9.50 -23.89
CA VAL A 529 -4.95 9.15 -22.66
C VAL A 529 -5.91 9.26 -21.49
N ALA A 530 -6.23 8.12 -20.87
CA ALA A 530 -7.03 8.07 -19.64
C ALA A 530 -6.27 8.69 -18.47
N GLY A 531 -4.97 8.39 -18.38
CA GLY A 531 -4.12 8.89 -17.32
C GLY A 531 -2.75 8.26 -17.25
N PHE A 532 -2.08 8.55 -16.14
CA PHE A 532 -0.70 8.18 -15.89
C PHE A 532 -0.61 7.31 -14.63
N ASP A 533 0.15 6.23 -14.73
CA ASP A 533 0.45 5.29 -13.66
C ASP A 533 1.93 5.45 -13.27
N PRO A 534 2.25 6.18 -12.17
CA PRO A 534 3.57 6.72 -11.88
C PRO A 534 4.72 5.72 -11.79
N LEU A 535 4.44 4.49 -11.33
CA LEU A 535 5.44 3.45 -11.11
C LEU A 535 4.72 2.13 -10.82
N ASN A 536 4.89 1.15 -11.70
CA ASN A 536 4.40 -0.22 -11.52
C ASN A 536 4.96 -0.86 -10.25
N GLU A 537 4.11 -1.53 -9.48
CA GLU A 537 4.41 -2.31 -8.28
C GLU A 537 5.60 -1.76 -7.45
N PRO A 538 5.51 -0.53 -6.91
CA PRO A 538 6.64 0.11 -6.25
C PRO A 538 7.28 -0.78 -5.19
N GLY A 539 8.57 -1.06 -5.34
CA GLY A 539 9.30 -1.90 -4.39
C GLY A 539 9.33 -1.29 -2.99
N PHE A 540 9.29 -2.14 -1.97
CA PHE A 540 9.16 -1.71 -0.58
C PHE A 540 10.48 -1.23 0.06
N GLY A 541 11.64 -1.38 -0.60
CA GLY A 541 12.93 -0.87 -0.09
C GLY A 541 13.40 -1.52 1.22
N GLU A 542 14.31 -0.87 1.94
CA GLU A 542 14.94 -1.44 3.16
C GLU A 542 14.24 -1.00 4.46
N GLN A 543 13.25 -0.11 4.37
CA GLN A 543 12.65 0.55 5.54
C GLN A 543 11.14 0.44 5.57
N ALA A 544 10.55 -0.54 4.88
CA ALA A 544 9.11 -0.73 4.87
C ALA A 544 8.53 -0.81 6.31
N PRO A 545 7.35 -0.20 6.56
CA PRO A 545 6.51 0.49 5.60
C PRO A 545 6.84 1.98 5.39
N LEU A 546 7.96 2.51 5.93
CA LEU A 546 8.32 3.93 5.74
C LEU A 546 8.47 4.30 4.26
N THR A 547 9.16 3.45 3.52
CA THR A 547 9.40 3.55 2.07
C THR A 547 8.12 3.34 1.28
N SER A 548 7.35 2.28 1.57
CA SER A 548 6.09 1.96 0.87
C SER A 548 4.90 2.88 1.22
N THR A 549 5.02 3.76 2.22
CA THR A 549 3.93 4.68 2.59
C THR A 549 4.30 6.15 2.43
N LEU A 550 5.14 6.68 3.33
CA LEU A 550 5.49 8.09 3.38
C LEU A 550 6.36 8.50 2.19
N LEU A 551 7.41 7.74 1.89
CA LEU A 551 8.32 8.12 0.82
C LEU A 551 7.71 7.86 -0.57
N LEU A 552 6.98 6.75 -0.73
CA LEU A 552 6.20 6.49 -1.93
C LEU A 552 5.13 7.57 -2.17
N GLY A 553 4.39 7.97 -1.13
CA GLY A 553 3.41 9.03 -1.28
C GLY A 553 4.03 10.42 -1.54
N ARG A 554 5.23 10.73 -1.01
CA ARG A 554 6.01 11.92 -1.41
C ARG A 554 6.46 11.87 -2.87
N PHE A 555 6.78 10.67 -3.39
CA PHE A 555 7.07 10.50 -4.80
C PHE A 555 5.81 10.79 -5.64
N HIS A 556 4.65 10.21 -5.28
CA HIS A 556 3.37 10.51 -5.93
C HIS A 556 3.04 12.01 -5.89
N ASP A 557 3.27 12.69 -4.76
CA ASP A 557 3.13 14.15 -4.63
C ASP A 557 3.97 14.93 -5.65
N ARG A 558 5.22 14.50 -5.86
CA ARG A 558 6.14 15.15 -6.81
C ARG A 558 5.73 14.88 -8.25
N VAL A 559 5.34 13.64 -8.57
CA VAL A 559 4.86 13.26 -9.90
C VAL A 559 3.58 14.01 -10.23
N LEU A 560 2.58 14.00 -9.34
CA LEU A 560 1.33 14.72 -9.53
C LEU A 560 1.59 16.21 -9.79
N ARG A 561 2.44 16.87 -8.99
CA ARG A 561 2.78 18.29 -9.22
C ARG A 561 3.43 18.51 -10.57
N ALA A 562 4.33 17.63 -11.01
CA ALA A 562 4.98 17.75 -12.31
C ALA A 562 4.00 17.54 -13.47
N ILE A 563 3.11 16.55 -13.35
CA ILE A 563 2.04 16.27 -14.33
C ILE A 563 1.10 17.46 -14.44
N ARG A 564 0.51 17.89 -13.31
CA ARG A 564 -0.46 19.00 -13.24
C ARG A 564 0.11 20.34 -13.71
N ALA A 565 1.43 20.53 -13.58
CA ALA A 565 2.10 21.73 -14.08
C ALA A 565 2.37 21.70 -15.60
N ALA A 566 2.38 20.52 -16.22
CA ALA A 566 2.76 20.35 -17.62
C ALA A 566 1.57 20.05 -18.55
N GLU A 567 0.51 19.42 -18.04
CA GLU A 567 -0.66 19.06 -18.84
C GLU A 567 -1.61 20.26 -19.08
N SER A 568 -2.28 20.26 -20.23
CA SER A 568 -3.25 21.32 -20.58
C SER A 568 -4.63 21.11 -19.95
N ARG A 569 -4.94 19.86 -19.57
CA ARG A 569 -6.13 19.45 -18.83
C ARG A 569 -5.72 18.38 -17.81
N PRO A 570 -6.39 18.27 -16.65
CA PRO A 570 -6.12 17.19 -15.72
C PRO A 570 -6.45 15.83 -16.34
N HIS A 571 -5.49 14.91 -16.29
CA HIS A 571 -5.70 13.48 -16.52
C HIS A 571 -5.86 12.74 -15.19
N LEU A 572 -6.37 11.50 -15.25
CA LEU A 572 -6.37 10.63 -14.09
C LEU A 572 -4.94 10.31 -13.66
N LEU A 573 -4.71 10.23 -12.35
CA LEU A 573 -3.50 9.65 -11.78
C LEU A 573 -3.85 8.31 -11.13
N PHE A 574 -3.34 7.22 -11.69
CA PHE A 574 -3.52 5.87 -11.16
C PHE A 574 -2.43 5.64 -10.13
N VAL A 575 -2.78 5.52 -8.84
CA VAL A 575 -1.79 5.40 -7.76
C VAL A 575 -1.80 3.99 -7.19
N GLU A 576 -0.67 3.32 -7.28
CA GLU A 576 -0.49 1.97 -6.76
C GLU A 576 -0.08 1.95 -5.28
N PRO A 577 -0.50 0.95 -4.49
CA PRO A 577 0.20 0.56 -3.26
C PRO A 577 1.57 -0.08 -3.58
N SER A 578 2.38 -0.45 -2.58
CA SER A 578 3.62 -1.17 -2.90
C SER A 578 3.36 -2.61 -3.33
N ILE A 579 4.37 -3.26 -3.89
CA ILE A 579 4.34 -4.66 -4.36
C ILE A 579 3.85 -5.68 -3.31
N PHE A 580 3.86 -5.33 -2.02
CA PHE A 580 3.24 -6.19 -1.00
C PHE A 580 1.76 -6.46 -1.27
N TRP A 581 1.04 -5.54 -1.93
CA TRP A 581 -0.35 -5.78 -2.30
C TRP A 581 -0.47 -6.95 -3.28
N SER A 582 0.35 -6.98 -4.32
CA SER A 582 0.43 -8.09 -5.28
C SER A 582 0.84 -9.40 -4.61
N GLY A 583 1.79 -9.32 -3.67
CA GLY A 583 2.29 -10.49 -2.94
C GLY A 583 1.37 -11.03 -1.84
N THR A 584 0.45 -10.25 -1.28
CA THR A 584 -0.33 -10.67 -0.08
C THR A 584 -1.83 -10.38 -0.17
N GLY A 585 -2.26 -9.61 -1.16
CA GLY A 585 -3.64 -9.12 -1.32
C GLY A 585 -3.98 -7.88 -0.48
N PHE A 586 -3.02 -7.33 0.27
CA PHE A 586 -3.19 -6.12 1.07
C PHE A 586 -1.84 -5.42 1.29
N ASP A 587 -1.87 -4.12 1.60
CA ASP A 587 -0.68 -3.37 2.01
C ASP A 587 -1.10 -2.13 2.79
N ALA A 588 -0.14 -1.50 3.44
CA ALA A 588 -0.30 -0.12 3.87
C ALA A 588 -0.36 0.83 2.68
N ILE A 589 -1.22 1.85 2.78
CA ILE A 589 -1.49 2.76 1.65
C ILE A 589 -0.52 3.95 1.65
N PRO A 590 -0.01 4.36 0.48
CA PRO A 590 0.77 5.58 0.33
C PRO A 590 0.08 6.82 0.90
N ARG A 591 0.88 7.72 1.48
CA ARG A 591 0.42 8.92 2.18
C ARG A 591 1.05 10.18 1.59
N GLY A 592 0.22 11.15 1.26
CA GLY A 592 0.66 12.41 0.69
C GLY A 592 -0.51 13.31 0.32
N SER A 593 -0.19 14.54 -0.05
CA SER A 593 -1.15 15.53 -0.55
C SER A 593 -1.85 15.11 -1.84
N PHE A 594 -1.29 14.19 -2.63
CA PHE A 594 -1.85 13.71 -3.87
C PHE A 594 -3.27 13.17 -3.66
N ARG A 595 -3.56 12.63 -2.48
CA ARG A 595 -4.88 12.12 -2.12
C ARG A 595 -5.96 13.19 -2.02
N SER A 596 -5.65 14.49 -2.01
CA SER A 596 -6.65 15.55 -2.07
C SER A 596 -6.96 16.00 -3.50
N ASP A 597 -6.17 15.56 -4.50
CA ASP A 597 -6.49 15.80 -5.90
C ASP A 597 -7.77 15.04 -6.31
N PRO A 598 -8.69 15.70 -7.04
CA PRO A 598 -9.98 15.10 -7.37
C PRO A 598 -9.88 13.98 -8.41
N ASP A 599 -8.79 13.93 -9.19
CA ASP A 599 -8.61 13.05 -10.35
C ASP A 599 -7.65 11.88 -10.07
N VAL A 600 -7.61 11.42 -8.81
CA VAL A 600 -6.84 10.24 -8.40
C VAL A 600 -7.71 9.00 -8.37
N VAL A 601 -7.17 7.90 -8.91
CA VAL A 601 -7.76 6.55 -8.92
C VAL A 601 -6.83 5.62 -8.17
N PHE A 602 -7.35 4.87 -7.20
CA PHE A 602 -6.58 3.83 -6.53
C PHE A 602 -6.42 2.62 -7.44
N ALA A 603 -5.18 2.24 -7.74
CA ALA A 603 -4.86 1.25 -8.76
C ALA A 603 -4.09 0.03 -8.23
N PRO A 604 -4.65 -0.79 -7.33
CA PRO A 604 -3.96 -1.99 -6.85
C PRO A 604 -3.94 -3.09 -7.92
N HIS A 605 -3.05 -4.07 -7.77
CA HIS A 605 -3.06 -5.30 -8.55
C HIS A 605 -3.74 -6.42 -7.76
N LEU A 606 -4.82 -6.98 -8.30
CA LEU A 606 -5.69 -7.91 -7.58
C LEU A 606 -5.35 -9.37 -7.89
N TYR A 607 -4.18 -9.80 -7.42
CA TYR A 607 -3.63 -11.15 -7.64
C TYR A 607 -3.99 -12.20 -6.57
N ALA A 608 -4.95 -11.90 -5.69
CA ALA A 608 -5.41 -12.82 -4.66
C ALA A 608 -5.78 -14.21 -5.23
N GLU A 609 -5.29 -15.28 -4.59
CA GLU A 609 -5.38 -16.67 -5.06
C GLU A 609 -4.68 -16.95 -6.40
N SER A 610 -3.81 -16.07 -6.91
CA SER A 610 -3.07 -16.28 -8.17
C SER A 610 -1.58 -16.47 -7.94
N ILE A 611 -0.85 -15.37 -7.77
CA ILE A 611 0.62 -15.31 -7.64
C ILE A 611 1.07 -14.76 -6.29
N THR A 612 0.16 -14.71 -5.31
CA THR A 612 0.51 -14.28 -3.96
C THR A 612 1.56 -15.20 -3.33
N MET A 613 2.26 -14.69 -2.32
CA MET A 613 3.33 -15.41 -1.62
C MET A 613 2.85 -16.74 -1.04
N ASP A 614 1.61 -16.81 -0.54
CA ASP A 614 1.01 -18.05 -0.07
C ASP A 614 0.84 -19.08 -1.19
N ALA A 615 0.40 -18.67 -2.38
CA ALA A 615 0.33 -19.56 -3.54
C ALA A 615 1.73 -20.07 -3.93
N SER A 616 2.72 -19.18 -3.96
CA SER A 616 4.11 -19.52 -4.30
C SER A 616 4.78 -20.45 -3.28
N LEU A 617 4.38 -20.36 -2.01
CA LEU A 617 4.92 -21.17 -0.90
C LEU A 617 4.06 -22.40 -0.58
N GLY A 618 2.96 -22.64 -1.31
CA GLY A 618 2.02 -23.73 -1.04
C GLY A 618 1.32 -23.61 0.32
N LEU A 619 1.15 -22.39 0.82
CA LEU A 619 0.49 -22.08 2.09
C LEU A 619 -1.03 -21.92 1.90
N PRO A 620 -1.83 -22.02 2.97
CA PRO A 620 -3.25 -21.70 2.91
C PRO A 620 -3.48 -20.28 2.38
N VAL A 621 -4.55 -20.10 1.60
CA VAL A 621 -4.93 -18.80 1.01
C VAL A 621 -4.85 -17.69 2.06
N MET A 622 -4.11 -16.62 1.76
CA MET A 622 -4.00 -15.43 2.61
C MET A 622 -5.17 -14.46 2.41
N THR A 623 -5.59 -14.26 1.17
CA THR A 623 -6.64 -13.33 0.78
C THR A 623 -7.42 -13.97 -0.35
N SER A 624 -8.75 -14.08 -0.23
CA SER A 624 -9.59 -14.57 -1.32
C SER A 624 -9.83 -13.50 -2.38
N VAL A 625 -10.27 -13.89 -3.58
CA VAL A 625 -10.64 -12.93 -4.65
C VAL A 625 -11.67 -11.91 -4.14
N GLU A 626 -12.78 -12.36 -3.53
CA GLU A 626 -13.84 -11.46 -3.04
C GLU A 626 -13.33 -10.53 -1.94
N HIS A 627 -12.46 -11.04 -1.06
CA HIS A 627 -11.91 -10.25 0.02
C HIS A 627 -10.90 -9.22 -0.49
N GLY A 628 -10.09 -9.53 -1.50
CA GLY A 628 -9.20 -8.58 -2.16
C GLY A 628 -9.95 -7.34 -2.70
N PHE A 629 -11.11 -7.54 -3.34
CA PHE A 629 -11.97 -6.43 -3.78
C PHE A 629 -12.60 -5.65 -2.61
N ALA A 630 -12.91 -6.32 -1.50
CA ALA A 630 -13.38 -5.64 -0.29
C ALA A 630 -12.28 -4.75 0.32
N LEU A 631 -11.06 -5.25 0.42
CA LEU A 631 -9.90 -4.50 0.92
C LEU A 631 -9.52 -3.35 -0.02
N ALA A 632 -9.54 -3.56 -1.34
CA ALA A 632 -9.25 -2.50 -2.32
C ALA A 632 -10.21 -1.31 -2.18
N ARG A 633 -11.53 -1.58 -2.08
CA ARG A 633 -12.54 -0.53 -1.86
C ARG A 633 -12.36 0.18 -0.52
N ARG A 634 -12.04 -0.58 0.54
CA ARG A 634 -11.79 -0.02 1.87
C ARG A 634 -10.55 0.88 1.87
N ALA A 635 -9.47 0.46 1.21
CA ALA A 635 -8.23 1.20 1.07
C ALA A 635 -8.37 2.50 0.24
N ALA A 636 -9.17 2.43 -0.83
CA ALA A 636 -9.46 3.57 -1.69
C ALA A 636 -10.24 4.67 -0.97
N GLY A 637 -11.11 4.30 -0.03
CA GLY A 637 -11.99 5.23 0.68
C GLY A 637 -12.99 5.86 -0.28
N ASP A 638 -12.81 7.15 -0.55
CA ASP A 638 -13.64 7.96 -1.44
C ASP A 638 -13.09 8.05 -2.88
N MET A 639 -11.99 7.37 -3.21
CA MET A 639 -11.43 7.30 -4.57
C MET A 639 -12.03 6.14 -5.38
N PRO A 640 -12.11 6.26 -6.72
CA PRO A 640 -12.42 5.10 -7.57
C PRO A 640 -11.33 4.03 -7.46
N VAL A 641 -11.72 2.77 -7.68
CA VAL A 641 -10.79 1.63 -7.78
C VAL A 641 -10.74 1.18 -9.24
N TRP A 642 -9.53 0.89 -9.73
CA TRP A 642 -9.29 0.26 -11.01
C TRP A 642 -8.15 -0.75 -10.88
N SER A 643 -8.33 -2.01 -11.25
CA SER A 643 -7.27 -3.01 -11.07
C SER A 643 -6.21 -2.87 -12.17
N GLY A 644 -5.04 -2.33 -11.85
CA GLY A 644 -3.95 -2.13 -12.81
C GLY A 644 -3.51 -3.43 -13.49
N GLU A 645 -3.51 -4.50 -12.71
CA GLU A 645 -3.26 -5.85 -13.19
C GLU A 645 -4.11 -6.88 -12.47
N TRP A 646 -4.38 -7.97 -13.16
CA TRP A 646 -4.95 -9.21 -12.63
C TRP A 646 -4.80 -10.34 -13.66
N GLY A 647 -4.72 -11.58 -13.19
CA GLY A 647 -4.56 -12.76 -14.04
C GLY A 647 -4.48 -14.02 -13.19
N PHE A 648 -4.69 -15.19 -13.79
CA PHE A 648 -4.66 -16.48 -13.09
C PHE A 648 -3.88 -17.52 -13.90
N TRP A 649 -2.99 -18.23 -13.22
CA TRP A 649 -2.16 -19.30 -13.79
C TRP A 649 -2.35 -20.61 -13.00
N GLY A 650 -1.91 -21.73 -13.60
CA GLY A 650 -2.01 -23.08 -13.04
C GLY A 650 -3.07 -23.96 -13.73
N ASP A 651 -3.64 -24.91 -12.99
CA ASP A 651 -4.63 -25.88 -13.52
C ASP A 651 -5.88 -25.20 -14.12
N ALA A 652 -6.27 -25.63 -15.33
CA ALA A 652 -7.33 -25.00 -16.12
C ALA A 652 -8.70 -24.98 -15.41
N GLY A 653 -9.05 -26.04 -14.68
CA GLY A 653 -10.30 -26.13 -13.94
C GLY A 653 -10.35 -25.13 -12.78
N SER A 654 -9.23 -24.99 -12.06
CA SER A 654 -9.07 -24.02 -10.98
C SER A 654 -9.03 -22.57 -11.48
N VAL A 655 -8.37 -22.31 -12.62
CA VAL A 655 -8.30 -20.98 -13.26
C VAL A 655 -9.69 -20.50 -13.70
N ALA A 656 -10.49 -21.36 -14.34
CA ALA A 656 -11.83 -20.99 -14.81
C ALA A 656 -12.77 -20.52 -13.68
N GLY A 657 -12.71 -21.19 -12.52
CA GLY A 657 -13.48 -20.80 -11.35
C GLY A 657 -13.08 -19.44 -10.78
N ARG A 658 -11.76 -19.17 -10.73
CA ARG A 658 -11.20 -17.90 -10.25
C ARG A 658 -11.51 -16.74 -11.20
N LEU A 659 -11.38 -16.93 -12.52
CA LEU A 659 -11.78 -15.95 -13.54
C LEU A 659 -13.24 -15.52 -13.40
N ARG A 660 -14.17 -16.46 -13.24
CA ARG A 660 -15.60 -16.18 -13.04
C ARG A 660 -15.89 -15.43 -11.75
N ARG A 661 -15.21 -15.80 -10.66
CA ARG A 661 -15.33 -15.10 -9.37
C ARG A 661 -14.83 -13.66 -9.49
N TYR A 662 -13.69 -13.46 -10.16
CA TYR A 662 -13.12 -12.14 -10.42
C TYR A 662 -14.07 -11.28 -11.27
N ALA A 663 -14.53 -11.80 -12.41
CA ALA A 663 -15.47 -11.13 -13.30
C ALA A 663 -16.77 -10.70 -12.58
N ARG A 664 -17.26 -11.56 -11.67
CA ARG A 664 -18.39 -11.23 -10.80
C ARG A 664 -18.06 -10.09 -9.84
N GLN A 665 -16.88 -10.04 -9.24
CA GLN A 665 -16.49 -8.95 -8.35
C GLN A 665 -16.33 -7.61 -9.09
N GLU A 666 -15.83 -7.62 -10.32
CA GLU A 666 -15.82 -6.43 -11.19
C GLU A 666 -17.25 -5.91 -11.43
N ASP A 667 -18.21 -6.79 -11.74
CA ASP A 667 -19.62 -6.41 -11.96
C ASP A 667 -20.29 -5.92 -10.66
N ASP A 668 -20.14 -6.69 -9.57
CA ASP A 668 -20.69 -6.38 -8.25
C ASP A 668 -20.07 -5.09 -7.69
N GLY A 669 -18.83 -4.76 -8.03
CA GLY A 669 -18.16 -3.50 -7.65
C GLY A 669 -18.36 -2.35 -8.64
N ARG A 670 -18.81 -2.64 -9.88
CA ARG A 670 -18.65 -1.75 -11.06
C ARG A 670 -17.22 -1.22 -11.18
N ILE A 671 -16.27 -2.12 -11.03
CA ILE A 671 -14.83 -1.89 -11.11
C ILE A 671 -14.35 -2.43 -12.45
N GLY A 672 -13.43 -1.69 -13.07
CA GLY A 672 -12.69 -2.13 -14.26
C GLY A 672 -11.26 -2.51 -13.91
N GLY A 673 -10.50 -2.92 -14.91
CA GLY A 673 -9.09 -3.25 -14.77
C GLY A 673 -8.45 -3.63 -16.10
N ALA A 674 -7.16 -3.94 -16.05
CA ALA A 674 -6.41 -4.47 -17.19
C ALA A 674 -5.89 -5.89 -16.89
N PHE A 675 -6.27 -6.86 -17.72
CA PHE A 675 -5.80 -8.24 -17.60
C PHE A 675 -4.31 -8.32 -17.95
N TRP A 676 -3.53 -9.04 -17.14
CA TRP A 676 -2.12 -9.35 -17.41
C TRP A 676 -2.03 -10.69 -18.17
N VAL A 677 -1.64 -10.73 -19.44
CA VAL A 677 -1.19 -9.66 -20.36
C VAL A 677 -1.64 -9.98 -21.78
N TRP A 678 -1.68 -9.00 -22.71
CA TRP A 678 -2.09 -9.22 -24.10
C TRP A 678 -1.27 -10.31 -24.82
N LYS A 679 0.06 -10.18 -24.76
CA LYS A 679 1.05 -11.02 -25.42
C LYS A 679 2.27 -11.11 -24.52
N GLN A 680 2.87 -12.28 -24.42
CA GLN A 680 4.13 -12.48 -23.71
C GLN A 680 5.12 -13.23 -24.61
N ALA A 681 6.39 -12.85 -24.59
CA ALA A 681 7.40 -13.50 -25.40
C ALA A 681 8.04 -14.70 -24.67
N CYS A 682 8.66 -15.59 -25.42
CA CYS A 682 9.34 -16.77 -24.89
C CYS A 682 10.62 -16.48 -24.09
N GLY A 683 11.22 -15.30 -24.31
CA GLY A 683 12.40 -14.84 -23.60
C GLY A 683 12.08 -13.84 -22.49
N ASP A 684 10.81 -13.64 -22.16
CA ASP A 684 10.38 -12.71 -21.12
C ASP A 684 10.92 -13.17 -19.73
N PRO A 685 11.62 -12.31 -18.98
CA PRO A 685 12.26 -12.70 -17.73
C PRO A 685 11.28 -12.90 -16.56
N GLN A 686 10.04 -12.43 -16.65
CA GLN A 686 9.07 -12.45 -15.55
C GLN A 686 8.71 -13.87 -15.12
N ASN A 687 8.52 -14.77 -16.10
CA ASN A 687 8.24 -16.19 -15.87
C ASN A 687 9.45 -17.08 -16.20
N GLY A 688 10.57 -16.48 -16.61
CA GLY A 688 11.68 -17.21 -17.20
C GLY A 688 11.33 -17.81 -18.57
N ILE A 689 12.19 -18.70 -19.03
CA ILE A 689 11.99 -19.40 -20.30
C ILE A 689 11.03 -20.57 -20.10
N GLU A 690 9.82 -20.38 -20.60
CA GLU A 690 8.77 -21.39 -20.58
C GLU A 690 8.57 -22.03 -21.97
N PRO A 691 7.89 -23.19 -22.05
CA PRO A 691 7.46 -23.77 -23.33
C PRO A 691 6.51 -22.85 -24.10
N THR A 692 5.86 -21.92 -23.41
CA THR A 692 4.90 -20.99 -23.97
C THR A 692 5.07 -19.56 -23.44
N GLY A 693 4.82 -18.56 -24.28
CA GLY A 693 4.74 -17.16 -23.89
C GLY A 693 3.38 -16.84 -23.27
N ASN A 694 3.29 -16.88 -21.94
CA ASN A 694 2.07 -16.93 -21.13
C ASN A 694 1.21 -15.65 -21.10
N GLY A 695 0.88 -15.09 -22.26
CA GLY A 695 -0.15 -14.05 -22.43
C GLY A 695 -1.52 -14.61 -22.83
N LEU A 696 -2.52 -13.73 -22.95
CA LEU A 696 -3.84 -14.06 -23.50
C LEU A 696 -3.71 -14.64 -24.91
N ASN A 697 -2.87 -14.01 -25.74
CA ASN A 697 -2.42 -14.55 -27.01
C ASN A 697 -1.15 -15.35 -26.76
N ASN A 698 -1.34 -16.63 -26.43
CA ASN A 698 -0.28 -17.51 -26.02
C ASN A 698 0.60 -17.93 -27.20
N LEU A 699 1.93 -17.87 -27.05
CA LEU A 699 2.89 -18.23 -28.10
C LEU A 699 3.51 -19.59 -27.79
N ASP A 700 3.43 -20.55 -28.72
CA ASP A 700 4.22 -21.78 -28.63
C ASP A 700 5.68 -21.49 -28.98
N CYS A 701 6.57 -21.64 -28.01
CA CYS A 701 7.98 -21.31 -28.15
C CYS A 701 8.77 -22.31 -28.98
N ALA A 702 8.25 -23.52 -29.20
CA ALA A 702 8.87 -24.51 -30.07
C ALA A 702 8.59 -24.22 -31.55
N THR A 703 7.38 -23.75 -31.86
CA THR A 703 6.94 -23.54 -33.26
C THR A 703 6.92 -22.08 -33.70
N GLY A 704 6.95 -21.13 -32.76
CA GLY A 704 6.81 -19.70 -33.02
C GLY A 704 5.39 -19.30 -33.45
N ARG A 705 4.38 -20.15 -33.22
CA ARG A 705 2.99 -19.91 -33.61
C ARG A 705 2.13 -19.59 -32.39
N PHE A 706 1.17 -18.69 -32.56
CA PHE A 706 0.18 -18.44 -31.53
C PHE A 706 -0.74 -19.67 -31.38
N LEU A 707 -0.94 -20.07 -30.13
CA LEU A 707 -1.93 -21.07 -29.73
C LEU A 707 -3.31 -20.42 -29.64
N PRO A 708 -4.40 -21.20 -29.76
CA PRO A 708 -5.73 -20.70 -29.44
C PRO A 708 -5.76 -20.10 -28.03
N PRO A 709 -6.29 -18.86 -27.86
CA PRO A 709 -6.42 -18.25 -26.54
C PRO A 709 -7.24 -19.11 -25.57
N ASP A 710 -6.99 -18.95 -24.27
CA ASP A 710 -7.83 -19.62 -23.26
C ASP A 710 -9.27 -19.13 -23.39
N ALA A 711 -10.17 -20.08 -23.70
CA ALA A 711 -11.52 -19.74 -24.08
C ALA A 711 -12.36 -19.23 -22.90
N VAL A 712 -12.00 -19.58 -21.65
CA VAL A 712 -12.67 -19.04 -20.46
C VAL A 712 -12.21 -17.60 -20.24
N ALA A 713 -10.91 -17.34 -20.33
CA ALA A 713 -10.35 -16.00 -20.20
C ALA A 713 -10.95 -15.07 -21.24
N VAL A 714 -10.95 -15.47 -22.53
CA VAL A 714 -11.59 -14.67 -23.60
C VAL A 714 -13.07 -14.44 -23.30
N GLN A 715 -13.82 -15.49 -22.93
CA GLN A 715 -15.25 -15.38 -22.63
C GLN A 715 -15.55 -14.42 -21.47
N GLU A 716 -14.77 -14.47 -20.39
CA GLU A 716 -14.96 -13.58 -19.24
C GLU A 716 -14.46 -12.15 -19.53
N ILE A 717 -13.34 -11.97 -20.22
CA ILE A 717 -12.79 -10.66 -20.58
C ILE A 717 -13.69 -9.93 -21.58
N SER A 718 -14.24 -10.65 -22.58
CA SER A 718 -15.07 -10.07 -23.64
C SER A 718 -16.56 -9.97 -23.27
N ARG A 719 -16.94 -10.30 -22.04
CA ARG A 719 -18.35 -10.36 -21.60
C ARG A 719 -19.06 -9.01 -21.77
N ALA A 720 -20.38 -9.05 -21.95
CA ALA A 720 -21.19 -7.83 -22.13
C ALA A 720 -21.02 -6.86 -20.93
N TYR A 721 -20.84 -5.57 -21.20
CA TYR A 721 -20.70 -4.54 -20.17
C TYR A 721 -21.03 -3.14 -20.71
N PRO A 722 -21.47 -2.20 -19.85
CA PRO A 722 -21.59 -0.80 -20.24
C PRO A 722 -20.19 -0.17 -20.33
N ARG A 723 -19.79 0.23 -21.54
CA ARG A 723 -18.57 1.02 -21.77
C ARG A 723 -18.75 2.43 -21.21
N ALA A 724 -19.91 3.03 -21.46
CA ALA A 724 -20.34 4.30 -20.87
C ALA A 724 -21.85 4.26 -20.55
N ALA A 725 -22.24 4.81 -19.40
CA ALA A 725 -23.64 4.82 -18.96
C ALA A 725 -24.03 6.18 -18.36
N PRO A 726 -25.14 6.81 -18.78
CA PRO A 726 -25.59 8.08 -18.21
C PRO A 726 -25.82 8.00 -16.71
N GLY A 727 -25.23 8.93 -15.95
CA GLY A 727 -25.43 9.04 -14.51
C GLY A 727 -24.65 7.99 -13.70
N VAL A 728 -25.36 7.22 -12.88
CA VAL A 728 -24.74 6.25 -11.94
C VAL A 728 -25.33 4.86 -12.15
N LEU A 729 -24.45 3.88 -12.37
CA LEU A 729 -24.81 2.46 -12.36
C LEU A 729 -25.12 2.00 -10.94
N THR A 730 -26.29 1.38 -10.76
CA THR A 730 -26.75 0.87 -9.47
C THR A 730 -26.58 -0.65 -9.34
N SER A 731 -26.63 -1.36 -10.45
CA SER A 731 -26.29 -2.79 -10.51
C SER A 731 -25.76 -3.16 -11.89
N LEU A 732 -24.87 -4.14 -11.91
CA LEU A 732 -24.38 -4.77 -13.12
C LEU A 732 -24.29 -6.27 -12.87
N ARG A 733 -24.73 -7.06 -13.85
CA ARG A 733 -24.50 -8.50 -13.87
C ARG A 733 -24.34 -8.96 -15.30
N SER A 734 -23.22 -9.58 -15.61
CA SER A 734 -22.93 -10.19 -16.90
C SER A 734 -22.60 -11.66 -16.67
N LEU A 735 -23.33 -12.55 -17.34
CA LEU A 735 -23.07 -13.97 -17.38
C LEU A 735 -22.89 -14.34 -18.85
N PRO A 736 -21.66 -14.71 -19.25
CA PRO A 736 -21.40 -15.13 -20.61
C PRO A 736 -22.28 -16.32 -21.02
N GLY A 737 -22.74 -16.33 -22.28
CA GLY A 737 -23.54 -17.42 -22.83
C GLY A 737 -22.67 -18.59 -23.30
N GLY A 738 -23.19 -19.81 -23.18
CA GLY A 738 -22.56 -21.03 -23.72
C GLY A 738 -21.38 -21.60 -22.92
N ARG A 739 -20.85 -22.74 -23.38
CA ARG A 739 -19.62 -23.33 -22.83
C ARG A 739 -18.39 -22.62 -23.43
N PRO A 740 -17.34 -22.35 -22.64
CA PRO A 740 -16.08 -21.82 -23.14
C PRO A 740 -15.56 -22.63 -24.33
N GLY A 741 -15.16 -21.97 -25.41
CA GLY A 741 -14.56 -22.59 -26.60
C GLY A 741 -15.54 -23.29 -27.54
N ALA A 742 -16.83 -23.33 -27.21
CA ALA A 742 -17.90 -23.74 -28.12
C ALA A 742 -18.56 -22.51 -28.75
N LYS A 743 -19.21 -22.69 -29.91
CA LYS A 743 -20.21 -21.70 -30.37
C LYS A 743 -21.19 -21.45 -29.21
N PRO A 744 -21.57 -20.20 -28.89
CA PRO A 744 -22.50 -19.92 -27.81
C PRO A 744 -23.82 -20.68 -28.02
N THR A 745 -24.04 -21.75 -27.27
CA THR A 745 -25.25 -22.61 -27.39
C THR A 745 -26.30 -22.31 -26.33
N GLY A 746 -26.10 -21.23 -25.55
CA GLY A 746 -27.06 -20.76 -24.56
C GLY A 746 -27.03 -19.24 -24.46
N PRO A 747 -28.15 -18.60 -24.09
CA PRO A 747 -28.24 -17.15 -24.08
C PRO A 747 -27.28 -16.55 -23.04
N GLN A 748 -26.51 -15.55 -23.47
CA GLN A 748 -25.85 -14.64 -22.55
C GLN A 748 -26.90 -13.95 -21.69
N LYS A 749 -26.64 -13.81 -20.39
CA LYS A 749 -27.53 -13.06 -19.50
C LYS A 749 -26.83 -11.81 -19.02
N PHE A 750 -27.30 -10.68 -19.49
CA PHE A 750 -26.77 -9.38 -19.13
C PHE A 750 -27.88 -8.52 -18.53
N THR A 751 -27.59 -7.83 -17.44
CA THR A 751 -28.49 -6.86 -16.83
C THR A 751 -27.69 -5.69 -16.27
N LEU A 752 -28.05 -4.48 -16.67
CA LEU A 752 -27.61 -3.26 -16.04
C LEU A 752 -28.82 -2.49 -15.48
N THR A 753 -28.62 -1.81 -14.36
CA THR A 753 -29.51 -0.75 -13.90
C THR A 753 -28.71 0.49 -13.58
N GLY A 754 -29.29 1.65 -13.84
CA GLY A 754 -28.68 2.92 -13.49
C GLY A 754 -29.72 3.99 -13.24
N ARG A 755 -29.22 5.17 -12.85
CA ARG A 755 -30.04 6.36 -12.60
C ARG A 755 -29.35 7.61 -13.12
N THR A 756 -30.10 8.44 -13.85
CA THR A 756 -29.65 9.75 -14.33
C THR A 756 -30.67 10.83 -13.99
N ALA A 757 -30.20 12.03 -13.61
CA ALA A 757 -31.05 13.15 -13.21
C ALA A 757 -31.52 14.01 -14.40
N GLY A 758 -30.69 14.17 -15.43
CA GLY A 758 -30.99 15.00 -16.61
C GLY A 758 -31.43 14.23 -17.85
N GLY A 759 -31.38 12.89 -17.80
CA GLY A 759 -31.42 12.06 -19.00
C GLY A 759 -30.11 12.13 -19.80
N GLY A 760 -29.90 11.23 -20.75
CA GLY A 760 -28.74 11.26 -21.64
C GLY A 760 -28.87 10.24 -22.76
N CYS A 761 -28.49 10.61 -23.99
CA CYS A 761 -28.66 9.82 -25.21
C CYS A 761 -27.47 8.91 -25.56
N GLU A 762 -26.60 8.70 -24.58
CA GLU A 762 -25.27 8.18 -24.81
C GLU A 762 -24.97 6.93 -23.99
N LEU A 763 -26.00 6.13 -23.68
CA LEU A 763 -25.76 4.77 -23.20
C LEU A 763 -24.98 4.02 -24.27
N ASP A 764 -23.98 3.27 -23.84
CA ASP A 764 -23.11 2.49 -24.72
C ASP A 764 -22.72 1.18 -24.06
N VAL A 765 -23.27 0.08 -24.58
CA VAL A 765 -23.09 -1.27 -24.05
C VAL A 765 -22.44 -2.15 -25.11
N TRP A 766 -21.33 -2.78 -24.76
CA TRP A 766 -20.74 -3.85 -25.54
C TRP A 766 -21.49 -5.16 -25.29
N VAL A 767 -21.74 -5.92 -26.37
CA VAL A 767 -22.36 -7.24 -26.34
C VAL A 767 -21.58 -8.16 -27.28
N PRO A 768 -20.90 -9.21 -26.80
CA PRO A 768 -20.12 -10.09 -27.66
C PRO A 768 -21.01 -11.03 -28.49
N GLY A 769 -20.47 -11.51 -29.61
CA GLY A 769 -21.07 -12.55 -30.44
C GLY A 769 -21.77 -12.06 -31.71
N GLU A 770 -22.05 -12.98 -32.62
CA GLU A 770 -22.58 -12.67 -33.95
C GLU A 770 -24.08 -12.34 -33.95
N ASP A 771 -24.84 -12.92 -33.02
CA ASP A 771 -26.30 -12.79 -32.99
C ASP A 771 -26.71 -11.40 -32.53
N ARG A 772 -27.62 -10.76 -33.29
CA ARG A 772 -28.12 -9.42 -32.96
C ARG A 772 -28.83 -9.45 -31.60
N PRO A 773 -28.41 -8.62 -30.62
CA PRO A 773 -29.05 -8.61 -29.32
C PRO A 773 -30.48 -8.06 -29.41
N ALA A 774 -31.37 -8.62 -28.60
CA ALA A 774 -32.74 -8.15 -28.40
C ALA A 774 -32.88 -7.55 -26.98
N PRO A 775 -32.45 -6.30 -26.76
CA PRO A 775 -32.49 -5.68 -25.45
C PRO A 775 -33.93 -5.41 -25.01
N ALA A 776 -34.31 -5.92 -23.84
CA ALA A 776 -35.50 -5.48 -23.13
C ALA A 776 -35.13 -4.33 -22.19
N VAL A 777 -35.89 -3.23 -22.26
CA VAL A 777 -35.53 -1.97 -21.60
C VAL A 777 -36.67 -1.37 -20.79
N THR A 778 -36.30 -0.59 -19.77
CA THR A 778 -37.21 0.27 -19.01
C THR A 778 -36.50 1.59 -18.77
N GLY A 779 -37.17 2.71 -19.03
CA GLY A 779 -36.56 4.05 -18.89
C GLY A 779 -35.45 4.34 -19.91
N ILE A 780 -35.41 3.62 -21.04
CA ILE A 780 -34.49 3.86 -22.15
C ILE A 780 -35.29 3.97 -23.45
N GLU A 781 -35.10 5.07 -24.16
CA GLU A 781 -35.71 5.35 -25.47
C GLU A 781 -34.65 5.24 -26.58
N LYS A 782 -35.08 5.19 -27.85
CA LYS A 782 -34.19 5.19 -29.03
C LYS A 782 -33.09 4.14 -28.97
N ILE A 783 -33.44 2.91 -28.57
CA ILE A 783 -32.48 1.82 -28.54
C ILE A 783 -32.04 1.47 -29.96
N GLU A 784 -30.73 1.42 -30.16
CA GLU A 784 -30.11 0.96 -31.39
C GLU A 784 -29.08 -0.13 -31.08
N ALA A 785 -28.98 -1.13 -31.95
CA ALA A 785 -27.97 -2.17 -31.88
C ALA A 785 -27.20 -2.18 -33.20
N THR A 786 -25.95 -1.72 -33.16
CA THR A 786 -25.06 -1.59 -34.31
C THR A 786 -24.03 -2.71 -34.29
N LYS A 787 -23.85 -3.41 -35.41
CA LYS A 787 -22.86 -4.47 -35.51
C LYS A 787 -21.45 -3.86 -35.42
N ALA A 788 -20.59 -4.48 -34.63
CA ALA A 788 -19.17 -4.18 -34.53
C ALA A 788 -18.37 -5.46 -34.79
N GLU A 789 -17.06 -5.35 -34.96
CA GLU A 789 -16.22 -6.54 -35.04
C GLU A 789 -16.29 -7.32 -33.71
N GLY A 790 -16.50 -8.64 -33.79
CA GLY A 790 -16.63 -9.53 -32.62
C GLY A 790 -17.92 -9.40 -31.80
N GLY A 791 -18.81 -8.46 -32.10
CA GLY A 791 -20.01 -8.22 -31.30
C GLY A 791 -20.91 -7.08 -31.78
N TRP A 792 -21.56 -6.44 -30.82
CA TRP A 792 -22.55 -5.38 -31.04
C TRP A 792 -22.37 -4.26 -30.02
N ARG A 793 -22.69 -3.04 -30.48
CA ARG A 793 -22.82 -1.86 -29.62
C ARG A 793 -24.31 -1.54 -29.48
N VAL A 794 -24.81 -1.57 -28.25
CA VAL A 794 -26.19 -1.22 -27.93
C VAL A 794 -26.21 0.16 -27.30
N THR A 795 -26.87 1.10 -27.95
CA THR A 795 -26.95 2.50 -27.52
C THR A 795 -28.38 2.93 -27.23
N GLY A 796 -28.57 4.04 -26.54
CA GLY A 796 -29.89 4.62 -26.31
C GLY A 796 -29.96 5.78 -25.33
N CYS A 797 -31.15 6.34 -25.18
CA CYS A 797 -31.43 7.49 -24.32
C CYS A 797 -32.06 7.09 -22.99
N ALA A 798 -31.26 7.10 -21.92
CA ALA A 798 -31.72 6.79 -20.58
C ALA A 798 -32.34 8.02 -19.88
N ARG A 799 -33.42 7.84 -19.12
CA ARG A 799 -34.07 8.88 -18.30
C ARG A 799 -34.47 8.33 -16.94
N GLY A 800 -34.23 9.11 -15.88
CA GLY A 800 -34.57 8.70 -14.51
C GLY A 800 -33.86 7.40 -14.13
N SER A 801 -34.59 6.46 -13.53
CA SER A 801 -34.12 5.10 -13.30
C SER A 801 -34.32 4.26 -14.56
N TYR A 802 -33.28 3.56 -14.98
CA TYR A 802 -33.30 2.76 -16.20
C TYR A 802 -32.74 1.36 -15.98
N ARG A 803 -33.18 0.43 -16.84
CA ARG A 803 -32.76 -0.96 -16.88
C ARG A 803 -32.62 -1.41 -18.33
N LEU A 804 -31.57 -2.18 -18.60
CA LEU A 804 -31.39 -2.92 -19.85
C LEU A 804 -31.07 -4.37 -19.52
N THR A 805 -31.76 -5.29 -20.17
CA THR A 805 -31.53 -6.74 -20.06
C THR A 805 -31.37 -7.36 -21.43
N ILE A 806 -30.43 -8.29 -21.57
CA ILE A 806 -30.22 -9.13 -22.77
C ILE A 806 -30.19 -10.57 -22.26
N GLY A 807 -30.95 -11.46 -22.89
CA GLY A 807 -31.19 -12.82 -22.39
C GLY A 807 -31.90 -13.72 -23.37
#